data_AF-A0A1F4G5I6-F1
#
_entry.id   AF-A0A1F4G5I6-F1
#
_cell.length_a   1.000
_cell.length_b   1.000
_cell.length_c   1.000
_cell.angle_alpha   90.00
_cell.angle_beta   90.00
_cell.angle_gamma   90.00
#
_symmetry.space_group_name_H-M   'P 1'
#
loop_
_entity.id
_entity.type
_entity.pdbx_description
1 polymer ?
#
loop_
_entity_poly.entity_id
_entity_poly.type
_entity_poly.pdbx_seq_one_letter_code
_entity_poly.pdbx_strand_id
1 'polypeptide(L)'
;MSERTHTLLGEAITQDSVRAVHFFNGRLLTASDLSRDQAARRQADAQVGAATGSGIAWGLEVNAAGPASDAESLGVVTVEAGLAVALSGQALRLNQRVSLSLIQPPADTSGTSGGALQSTFGPCVDATASTYVAGDGLLLLTLSPIDVPEGFAPVLALEAVNTRCARDVIAEGVQLKLLPIPGGTISGTTSAALAQLRNRIAHECLGSSLLRQAHRQPTTTTPRATSAGAHGHSLLDRMLAERSLSACDVPLALVCLIGRQIAFIDGAAVRRRIAAQTASVQGAAWLGERLQGTAEARFLQFQEQLADTPAIAAAAATVNLSWLPPAGLLPAGTDWRRFFADRAPARVTPLAASDAPGVLQRALTEDAIDLTAPAASGRVRVHEIEGSGAPLLFVRDSRNVQHAERTWLDGARSGLGGVGDVQAAIDALRSGSFLHTVIHPGMSPQEIHAAFKKLQGNARTLISFEPGEYQLGKPLILREAGHVEIRGHRALLGESKSERVLIVRDCESLVLEGLTLVGDAIGRMGREALREALSFAGLDDDDDGTTLGGALTVQDTPQVRLLDVKASVAADEGLGAMGITVHDLASIKAKRNEARMHVDIGHCTVTVGANQGGILCVNARRARVHDNVLGAEDPDKPMRCGIVVAGSSLGSVRVDRNLVEGSASGIAVATALAGDPKPGKQAADRVGIAHNDIQLSLQGADRLGCFGVAVGNAENVQVAHNEVRADAKFAKEAGLQAIRLQGAYGSQLMVQDNFISGAETGIDLHPTTQPTGRVLWLVAGNVGEQVGKLIDAQASAHGLITQRENLEN
;
A
#
# COMPACT_ATOMS: atom_id res chain seq x y z
N MET A 1 1.82 -54.31 -34.59
CA MET A 1 2.23 -53.12 -35.34
C MET A 1 0.96 -52.43 -35.81
N SER A 2 0.47 -51.45 -35.05
CA SER A 2 -0.67 -50.63 -35.47
C SER A 2 -0.08 -49.41 -36.16
N GLU A 3 -0.33 -49.24 -37.45
CA GLU A 3 0.09 -48.06 -38.20
C GLU A 3 -0.39 -46.81 -37.45
N ARG A 4 0.55 -45.93 -37.06
CA ARG A 4 0.21 -44.57 -36.66
C ARG A 4 -0.20 -43.84 -37.94
N THR A 5 -1.45 -43.99 -38.34
CA THR A 5 -2.07 -43.13 -39.36
C THR A 5 -2.18 -41.74 -38.76
N HIS A 6 -1.19 -40.89 -39.04
CA HIS A 6 -1.31 -39.47 -38.82
C HIS A 6 -2.38 -38.93 -39.77
N THR A 7 -3.45 -38.33 -39.25
CA THR A 7 -4.41 -37.58 -40.06
C THR A 7 -3.70 -36.38 -40.68
N LEU A 8 -3.80 -36.21 -42.00
CA LEU A 8 -3.13 -35.12 -42.71
C LEU A 8 -3.89 -33.80 -42.50
N LEU A 9 -3.15 -32.68 -42.59
CA LEU A 9 -3.76 -31.35 -42.56
C LEU A 9 -4.73 -31.20 -43.75
N GLY A 10 -6.00 -30.92 -43.46
CA GLY A 10 -7.06 -30.80 -44.46
C GLY A 10 -7.92 -32.05 -44.65
N GLU A 11 -7.56 -33.19 -44.05
CA GLU A 11 -8.44 -34.36 -43.99
C GLU A 11 -9.56 -34.15 -42.97
N ALA A 12 -10.77 -34.58 -43.32
CA ALA A 12 -11.92 -34.48 -42.43
C ALA A 12 -11.82 -35.51 -41.29
N ILE A 13 -11.82 -35.02 -40.05
CA ILE A 13 -11.85 -35.85 -38.84
C ILE A 13 -13.32 -36.19 -38.53
N THR A 14 -13.73 -37.43 -38.79
CA THR A 14 -15.15 -37.85 -38.68
C THR A 14 -15.42 -38.90 -37.60
N GLN A 15 -14.38 -39.35 -36.88
CA GLN A 15 -14.48 -40.42 -35.88
C GLN A 15 -15.53 -40.14 -34.79
N ASP A 16 -15.63 -38.89 -34.33
CA ASP A 16 -16.59 -38.44 -33.29
C ASP A 16 -17.69 -37.50 -33.83
N SER A 17 -17.90 -37.48 -35.16
CA SER A 17 -18.88 -36.59 -35.79
C SER A 17 -20.33 -37.01 -35.49
N VAL A 18 -21.23 -36.02 -35.37
CA VAL A 18 -22.68 -36.24 -35.30
C VAL A 18 -23.18 -36.74 -36.65
N ARG A 19 -23.73 -37.95 -36.70
CA ARG A 19 -24.16 -38.61 -37.94
C ARG A 19 -25.64 -38.39 -38.22
N ALA A 20 -25.99 -37.21 -38.74
CA ALA A 20 -27.35 -36.92 -39.20
C ALA A 20 -27.70 -37.64 -40.51
N VAL A 21 -28.98 -37.98 -40.67
CA VAL A 21 -29.47 -38.55 -41.93
C VAL A 21 -29.66 -37.44 -42.96
N HIS A 22 -29.05 -37.58 -44.13
CA HIS A 22 -29.25 -36.66 -45.24
C HIS A 22 -30.57 -36.95 -45.97
N PHE A 23 -31.53 -36.04 -45.85
CA PHE A 23 -32.84 -36.09 -46.51
C PHE A 23 -32.80 -35.50 -47.91
N PHE A 24 -33.26 -36.26 -48.91
CA PHE A 24 -33.40 -35.81 -50.29
C PHE A 24 -34.58 -36.52 -50.98
N ASN A 25 -35.14 -35.88 -52.00
CA ASN A 25 -36.30 -36.40 -52.72
C ASN A 25 -35.96 -37.73 -53.42
N GLY A 26 -36.80 -38.74 -53.19
CA GLY A 26 -36.62 -40.10 -53.74
C GLY A 26 -35.97 -41.11 -52.79
N ARG A 27 -35.51 -40.70 -51.59
CA ARG A 27 -35.05 -41.64 -50.56
C ARG A 27 -36.22 -42.26 -49.81
N LEU A 28 -36.21 -43.58 -49.63
CA LEU A 28 -37.18 -44.30 -48.81
C LEU A 28 -36.80 -44.16 -47.32
N LEU A 29 -37.73 -43.68 -46.49
CA LEU A 29 -37.49 -43.42 -45.08
C LEU A 29 -37.74 -44.69 -44.26
N THR A 30 -36.71 -45.18 -43.56
CA THR A 30 -36.82 -46.37 -42.70
C THR A 30 -36.88 -46.00 -41.22
N ALA A 31 -37.38 -46.91 -40.37
CA ALA A 31 -37.31 -46.75 -38.92
C ALA A 31 -35.86 -46.57 -38.44
N SER A 32 -34.90 -47.28 -39.05
CA SER A 32 -33.47 -47.10 -38.74
C SER A 32 -32.95 -45.71 -39.11
N ASP A 33 -33.42 -45.10 -40.20
CA ASP A 33 -33.08 -43.71 -40.54
C ASP A 33 -33.61 -42.73 -39.49
N LEU A 34 -34.86 -42.88 -39.06
CA LEU A 34 -35.44 -42.04 -38.01
C LEU A 34 -34.74 -42.23 -36.65
N SER A 35 -34.41 -43.48 -36.27
CA SER A 35 -33.65 -43.74 -35.05
C SER A 35 -32.25 -43.14 -35.10
N ARG A 36 -31.58 -43.16 -36.27
CA ARG A 36 -30.29 -42.50 -36.46
C ARG A 36 -30.39 -40.98 -36.37
N ASP A 37 -31.42 -40.37 -36.95
CA ASP A 37 -31.65 -38.93 -36.82
C ASP A 37 -31.94 -38.51 -35.37
N GLN A 38 -32.75 -39.29 -34.64
CA GLN A 38 -33.01 -39.08 -33.22
C GLN A 38 -31.72 -39.20 -32.38
N ALA A 39 -30.91 -40.24 -32.62
CA ALA A 39 -29.63 -40.40 -31.93
C ALA A 39 -28.66 -39.25 -32.24
N ALA A 40 -28.62 -38.77 -33.49
CA ALA A 40 -27.81 -37.63 -33.89
C ALA A 40 -28.25 -36.34 -33.17
N ARG A 41 -29.55 -36.09 -33.04
CA ARG A 41 -30.10 -34.95 -32.28
C ARG A 41 -29.74 -35.04 -30.81
N ARG A 42 -29.96 -36.20 -30.17
CA ARG A 42 -29.55 -36.43 -28.77
C ARG A 42 -28.06 -36.20 -28.55
N GLN A 43 -27.22 -36.65 -29.49
CA GLN A 43 -25.78 -36.42 -29.44
C GLN A 43 -25.44 -34.93 -29.57
N ALA A 44 -26.10 -34.19 -30.46
CA ALA A 44 -25.92 -32.75 -30.59
C ALA A 44 -26.36 -32.00 -29.33
N ASP A 45 -27.51 -32.35 -28.75
CA ASP A 45 -28.00 -31.76 -27.50
C ASP A 45 -27.07 -32.08 -26.33
N ALA A 46 -26.57 -33.32 -26.25
CA ALA A 46 -25.57 -33.72 -25.27
C ALA A 46 -24.25 -32.96 -25.43
N GLN A 47 -23.82 -32.64 -26.66
CA GLN A 47 -22.64 -31.78 -26.88
C GLN A 47 -22.86 -30.36 -26.33
N VAL A 48 -24.05 -29.80 -26.49
CA VAL A 48 -24.42 -28.49 -25.91
C VAL A 48 -24.47 -28.55 -24.38
N GLY A 49 -25.05 -29.61 -23.81
CA GLY A 49 -25.06 -29.81 -22.37
C GLY A 49 -23.65 -30.00 -21.80
N ALA A 50 -22.81 -30.79 -22.46
CA ALA A 50 -21.41 -30.99 -22.05
C ALA A 50 -20.58 -29.70 -22.13
N ALA A 51 -20.85 -28.84 -23.12
CA ALA A 51 -20.23 -27.52 -23.25
C ALA A 51 -20.69 -26.55 -22.15
N THR A 52 -21.95 -26.65 -21.73
CA THR A 52 -22.53 -25.83 -20.63
C THR A 52 -21.95 -26.26 -19.27
N GLY A 53 -21.67 -27.55 -19.10
CA GLY A 53 -21.07 -28.12 -17.90
C GLY A 53 -22.01 -29.07 -17.15
N SER A 54 -21.42 -29.90 -16.30
CA SER A 54 -22.15 -30.90 -15.51
C SER A 54 -22.42 -30.41 -14.09
N GLY A 55 -23.55 -30.83 -13.52
CA GLY A 55 -23.94 -30.49 -12.16
C GLY A 55 -25.45 -30.45 -11.98
N ILE A 56 -25.88 -29.94 -10.83
CA ILE A 56 -27.29 -29.75 -10.50
C ILE A 56 -27.65 -28.29 -10.81
N ALA A 57 -28.74 -28.09 -11.55
CA ALA A 57 -29.28 -26.77 -11.83
C ALA A 57 -30.09 -26.24 -10.63
N TRP A 58 -30.96 -27.08 -10.08
CA TRP A 58 -31.82 -26.80 -8.93
C TRP A 58 -32.49 -28.09 -8.44
N GLY A 59 -32.93 -28.11 -7.18
CA GLY A 59 -33.68 -29.23 -6.61
C GLY A 59 -32.81 -30.48 -6.35
N LEU A 60 -33.43 -31.66 -6.34
CA LEU A 60 -32.79 -32.96 -6.09
C LEU A 60 -32.20 -33.13 -4.68
N GLU A 61 -32.53 -32.28 -3.70
CA GLU A 61 -32.07 -32.39 -2.32
C GLU A 61 -32.46 -33.75 -1.74
N VAL A 62 -31.52 -34.37 -1.02
CA VAL A 62 -31.69 -35.69 -0.41
C VAL A 62 -31.83 -35.50 1.09
N ASN A 63 -32.94 -35.93 1.66
CA ASN A 63 -33.24 -35.82 3.09
C ASN A 63 -33.66 -37.18 3.64
N ALA A 64 -33.55 -37.39 4.96
CA ALA A 64 -34.17 -38.54 5.59
C ALA A 64 -35.70 -38.43 5.49
N ALA A 65 -36.40 -39.55 5.29
CA ALA A 65 -37.86 -39.53 5.10
C ALA A 65 -38.63 -39.17 6.38
N GLY A 66 -38.03 -39.37 7.55
CA GLY A 66 -38.63 -39.12 8.86
C GLY A 66 -37.63 -39.35 9.99
N PRO A 67 -38.04 -39.16 11.26
CA PRO A 67 -37.16 -39.36 12.41
C PRO A 67 -36.75 -40.83 12.55
N ALA A 68 -35.55 -41.08 13.08
CA ALA A 68 -34.99 -42.43 13.24
C ALA A 68 -35.77 -43.34 14.21
N SER A 69 -36.76 -42.81 14.93
CA SER A 69 -37.70 -43.54 15.79
C SER A 69 -38.76 -44.33 15.02
N ASP A 70 -39.02 -43.94 13.76
CA ASP A 70 -40.14 -44.46 13.00
C ASP A 70 -39.68 -45.65 12.14
N ALA A 71 -40.21 -46.85 12.42
CA ALA A 71 -39.79 -48.08 11.76
C ALA A 71 -39.95 -48.05 10.23
N GLU A 72 -40.95 -47.33 9.72
CA GLU A 72 -41.22 -47.13 8.28
C GLU A 72 -40.25 -46.13 7.61
N SER A 73 -39.54 -45.32 8.39
CA SER A 73 -38.55 -44.34 7.90
C SER A 73 -37.11 -44.87 7.94
N LEU A 74 -36.88 -46.04 8.53
CA LEU A 74 -35.54 -46.63 8.66
C LEU A 74 -34.94 -47.00 7.30
N GLY A 75 -33.84 -46.35 6.94
CA GLY A 75 -33.15 -46.58 5.67
C GLY A 75 -33.90 -46.01 4.46
N VAL A 76 -34.84 -45.08 4.69
CA VAL A 76 -35.61 -44.41 3.63
C VAL A 76 -35.16 -42.95 3.50
N VAL A 77 -34.85 -42.54 2.27
CA VAL A 77 -34.53 -41.16 1.92
C VAL A 77 -35.56 -40.58 0.98
N THR A 78 -35.74 -39.27 0.99
CA THR A 78 -36.54 -38.56 0.01
C THR A 78 -35.66 -37.69 -0.87
N VAL A 79 -35.94 -37.69 -2.18
CA VAL A 79 -35.26 -36.86 -3.16
C VAL A 79 -36.27 -35.88 -3.74
N GLU A 80 -36.01 -34.58 -3.61
CA GLU A 80 -36.88 -33.52 -4.12
C GLU A 80 -36.87 -33.46 -5.66
N ALA A 81 -37.93 -32.91 -6.25
CA ALA A 81 -37.98 -32.66 -7.70
C ALA A 81 -36.82 -31.74 -8.13
N GLY A 82 -36.29 -31.93 -9.34
CA GLY A 82 -35.13 -31.15 -9.77
C GLY A 82 -34.60 -31.46 -11.16
N LEU A 83 -33.57 -30.73 -11.56
CA LEU A 83 -32.90 -30.83 -12.85
C LEU A 83 -31.38 -30.85 -12.68
N ALA A 84 -30.73 -31.76 -13.40
CA ALA A 84 -29.27 -31.84 -13.48
C ALA A 84 -28.80 -32.08 -14.91
N VAL A 85 -27.50 -31.86 -15.13
CA VAL A 85 -26.80 -32.18 -16.38
C VAL A 85 -25.66 -33.13 -16.03
N ALA A 86 -25.65 -34.31 -16.63
CA ALA A 86 -24.59 -35.30 -16.45
C ALA A 86 -23.29 -34.86 -17.15
N LEU A 87 -22.16 -35.49 -16.82
CA LEU A 87 -20.87 -35.22 -17.51
C LEU A 87 -20.91 -35.60 -19.00
N SER A 88 -21.76 -36.57 -19.37
CA SER A 88 -22.09 -36.88 -20.77
C SER A 88 -22.83 -35.75 -21.50
N GLY A 89 -23.33 -34.73 -20.77
CA GLY A 89 -24.11 -33.62 -21.28
C GLY A 89 -25.61 -33.86 -21.34
N GLN A 90 -26.09 -35.03 -20.93
CA GLN A 90 -27.52 -35.33 -20.90
C GLN A 90 -28.22 -34.62 -19.73
N ALA A 91 -29.37 -34.00 -20.00
CA ALA A 91 -30.23 -33.42 -18.98
C ALA A 91 -31.07 -34.50 -18.28
N LEU A 92 -31.06 -34.51 -16.95
CA LEU A 92 -31.77 -35.46 -16.09
C LEU A 92 -32.78 -34.71 -15.24
N ARG A 93 -34.07 -35.01 -15.41
CA ARG A 93 -35.16 -34.33 -14.71
C ARG A 93 -35.95 -35.30 -13.84
N LEU A 94 -36.13 -34.93 -12.57
CA LEU A 94 -37.07 -35.58 -11.66
C LEU A 94 -38.26 -34.63 -11.43
N ASN A 95 -39.45 -35.03 -11.88
CA ASN A 95 -40.62 -34.14 -11.91
C ASN A 95 -41.30 -33.95 -10.55
N GLN A 96 -41.14 -34.91 -9.63
CA GLN A 96 -41.81 -34.92 -8.34
C GLN A 96 -40.89 -35.52 -7.28
N ARG A 97 -41.15 -35.17 -6.02
CA ARG A 97 -40.46 -35.79 -4.89
C ARG A 97 -40.69 -37.30 -4.88
N VAL A 98 -39.64 -38.06 -4.63
CA VAL A 98 -39.71 -39.53 -4.50
C VAL A 98 -39.17 -39.99 -3.16
N SER A 99 -39.78 -41.04 -2.60
CA SER A 99 -39.29 -41.74 -1.41
C SER A 99 -38.63 -43.05 -1.82
N LEU A 100 -37.41 -43.28 -1.35
CA LEU A 100 -36.54 -44.38 -1.78
C LEU A 100 -36.14 -45.21 -0.56
N SER A 101 -36.50 -46.49 -0.54
CA SER A 101 -35.91 -47.45 0.39
C SER A 101 -34.51 -47.83 -0.10
N LEU A 102 -33.49 -47.53 0.70
CA LEU A 102 -32.10 -47.90 0.40
C LEU A 102 -31.79 -49.35 0.76
N ILE A 103 -32.69 -50.00 1.49
CA ILE A 103 -32.58 -51.40 1.91
C ILE A 103 -33.59 -52.21 1.12
N GLN A 104 -33.11 -53.17 0.34
CA GLN A 104 -33.98 -54.15 -0.31
C GLN A 104 -33.92 -55.49 0.44
N PRO A 105 -35.06 -56.20 0.60
CA PRO A 105 -35.02 -57.60 1.02
C PRO A 105 -34.26 -58.44 -0.03
N PRO A 106 -33.56 -59.52 0.36
CA PRO A 106 -32.94 -60.42 -0.61
C PRO A 106 -34.02 -60.93 -1.57
N ALA A 107 -33.80 -60.78 -2.87
CA ALA A 107 -34.76 -61.23 -3.87
C ALA A 107 -34.91 -62.76 -3.79
N ASP A 108 -36.14 -63.25 -3.68
CA ASP A 108 -36.46 -64.66 -3.89
C ASP A 108 -36.08 -65.03 -5.33
N THR A 109 -35.11 -65.94 -5.47
CA THR A 109 -34.56 -66.42 -6.76
C THR A 109 -35.52 -67.36 -7.51
N SER A 110 -36.84 -67.13 -7.42
CA SER A 110 -37.88 -67.94 -8.07
C SER A 110 -38.83 -67.14 -8.95
N GLY A 111 -38.37 -66.01 -9.51
CA GLY A 111 -38.97 -65.39 -10.69
C GLY A 111 -38.07 -65.64 -11.88
N THR A 112 -38.55 -66.41 -12.86
CA THR A 112 -37.88 -66.65 -14.15
C THR A 112 -37.23 -65.36 -14.65
N SER A 113 -35.95 -65.46 -15.01
CA SER A 113 -35.13 -64.43 -15.65
C SER A 113 -35.92 -63.68 -16.74
N GLY A 114 -36.63 -62.63 -16.33
CA GLY A 114 -37.04 -61.54 -17.19
C GLY A 114 -35.75 -60.84 -17.56
N GLY A 115 -35.14 -61.30 -18.67
CA GLY A 115 -33.84 -60.84 -19.11
C GLY A 115 -33.75 -59.34 -18.95
N ALA A 116 -32.67 -58.88 -18.29
CA ALA A 116 -32.31 -57.48 -18.26
C ALA A 116 -32.56 -56.95 -19.67
N LEU A 117 -33.55 -56.07 -19.81
CA LEU A 117 -33.78 -55.34 -21.04
C LEU A 117 -32.54 -54.45 -21.15
N GLN A 118 -31.48 -54.98 -21.75
CA GLN A 118 -30.34 -54.23 -22.22
C GLN A 118 -30.94 -53.14 -23.10
N SER A 119 -30.99 -51.91 -22.58
CA SER A 119 -31.39 -50.77 -23.39
C SER A 119 -30.47 -50.75 -24.58
N THR A 120 -31.07 -51.01 -25.75
CA THR A 120 -30.32 -51.15 -26.98
C THR A 120 -30.12 -49.73 -27.51
N PHE A 121 -28.85 -49.35 -27.70
CA PHE A 121 -28.37 -48.10 -28.30
C PHE A 121 -28.42 -46.84 -27.41
N GLY A 122 -27.52 -46.74 -26.45
CA GLY A 122 -27.13 -45.48 -25.80
C GLY A 122 -25.68 -45.52 -25.28
N PRO A 123 -25.02 -44.38 -25.02
CA PRO A 123 -23.65 -44.35 -24.49
C PRO A 123 -23.56 -44.76 -23.00
N CYS A 124 -24.68 -44.95 -22.30
CA CYS A 124 -24.76 -45.20 -20.86
C CYS A 124 -25.21 -46.64 -20.51
N VAL A 125 -24.93 -47.63 -21.37
CA VAL A 125 -25.49 -49.00 -21.32
C VAL A 125 -24.93 -49.87 -20.19
N ASP A 126 -23.83 -49.48 -19.55
CA ASP A 126 -23.27 -50.20 -18.40
C ASP A 126 -23.97 -49.80 -17.10
N ALA A 127 -25.27 -50.05 -17.00
CA ALA A 127 -26.02 -49.93 -15.75
C ALA A 127 -25.93 -51.25 -14.98
N THR A 128 -24.83 -51.45 -14.25
CA THR A 128 -24.85 -52.44 -13.16
C THR A 128 -25.86 -51.95 -12.14
N ALA A 129 -26.98 -52.66 -11.96
CA ALA A 129 -27.91 -52.40 -10.88
C ALA A 129 -27.18 -52.65 -9.55
N SER A 130 -26.77 -51.59 -8.86
CA SER A 130 -26.16 -51.70 -7.55
C SER A 130 -27.26 -51.74 -6.48
N THR A 131 -27.77 -52.93 -6.24
CA THR A 131 -28.66 -53.20 -5.10
C THR A 131 -27.84 -53.29 -3.82
N TYR A 132 -28.15 -52.44 -2.85
CA TYR A 132 -27.59 -52.54 -1.50
C TYR A 132 -28.33 -53.60 -0.69
N VAL A 133 -27.58 -54.59 -0.18
CA VAL A 133 -28.07 -55.59 0.78
C VAL A 133 -27.59 -55.12 2.16
N ALA A 134 -28.51 -55.06 3.12
CA ALA A 134 -28.33 -54.45 4.45
C ALA A 134 -26.95 -54.70 5.11
N GLY A 135 -26.34 -53.64 5.66
CA GLY A 135 -25.04 -53.69 6.35
C GLY A 135 -24.60 -52.31 6.89
N ASP A 136 -23.31 -52.18 7.23
CA ASP A 136 -22.69 -50.88 7.52
C ASP A 136 -21.97 -50.39 6.25
N GLY A 137 -22.15 -49.12 5.89
CA GLY A 137 -21.43 -48.59 4.72
C GLY A 137 -21.68 -47.12 4.42
N LEU A 138 -20.68 -46.49 3.79
CA LEU A 138 -20.78 -45.16 3.21
C LEU A 138 -21.00 -45.27 1.69
N LEU A 139 -22.13 -44.76 1.23
CA LEU A 139 -22.61 -44.91 -0.14
C LEU A 139 -22.79 -43.54 -0.80
N LEU A 140 -22.65 -43.51 -2.12
CA LEU A 140 -22.95 -42.38 -2.99
C LEU A 140 -24.28 -42.62 -3.68
N LEU A 141 -25.27 -41.77 -3.42
CA LEU A 141 -26.52 -41.76 -4.16
C LEU A 141 -26.34 -40.94 -5.44
N THR A 142 -26.60 -41.55 -6.60
CA THR A 142 -26.49 -40.89 -7.91
C THR A 142 -27.81 -40.94 -8.68
N LEU A 143 -28.01 -39.98 -9.58
CA LEU A 143 -29.08 -39.95 -10.58
C LEU A 143 -28.51 -40.30 -11.95
N SER A 144 -29.10 -41.24 -12.65
CA SER A 144 -28.65 -41.69 -13.98
C SER A 144 -29.82 -41.71 -14.96
N PRO A 145 -29.58 -41.58 -16.27
CA PRO A 145 -30.63 -41.80 -17.26
C PRO A 145 -31.03 -43.28 -17.32
N ILE A 146 -32.29 -43.53 -17.68
CA ILE A 146 -32.81 -44.84 -18.04
C ILE A 146 -33.89 -44.69 -19.12
N ASP A 147 -33.86 -45.55 -20.13
CA ASP A 147 -34.93 -45.61 -21.12
C ASP A 147 -35.95 -46.65 -20.70
N VAL A 148 -37.21 -46.23 -20.56
CA VAL A 148 -38.31 -47.11 -20.12
C VAL A 148 -39.26 -47.33 -21.29
N PRO A 149 -39.38 -48.57 -21.81
CA PRO A 149 -40.34 -48.86 -22.86
C PRO A 149 -41.77 -48.86 -22.30
N GLU A 150 -42.66 -48.12 -22.95
CA GLU A 150 -44.07 -47.96 -22.58
C GLU A 150 -45.01 -48.44 -23.69
N GLY A 151 -46.11 -49.07 -23.28
CA GLY A 151 -47.14 -49.55 -24.18
C GLY A 151 -46.69 -50.64 -25.16
N PHE A 152 -47.59 -50.92 -26.12
CA PHE A 152 -47.33 -51.78 -27.27
C PHE A 152 -47.90 -51.12 -28.52
N ALA A 153 -47.09 -51.01 -29.57
CA ALA A 153 -47.52 -50.47 -30.85
C ALA A 153 -48.42 -51.48 -31.57
N PRO A 154 -49.54 -51.05 -32.20
CA PRO A 154 -50.35 -51.95 -33.02
C PRO A 154 -49.56 -52.39 -34.26
N VAL A 155 -49.28 -53.69 -34.39
CA VAL A 155 -48.60 -54.28 -35.54
C VAL A 155 -49.58 -55.11 -36.38
N LEU A 156 -49.48 -55.01 -37.71
CA LEU A 156 -50.24 -55.85 -38.65
C LEU A 156 -49.76 -57.31 -38.51
N ALA A 157 -50.61 -58.14 -37.91
CA ALA A 157 -50.31 -59.53 -37.59
C ALA A 157 -50.22 -60.40 -38.85
N LEU A 158 -49.02 -60.54 -39.42
CA LEU A 158 -48.67 -61.65 -40.32
C LEU A 158 -47.44 -62.46 -39.88
N GLU A 159 -46.67 -62.02 -38.88
CA GLU A 159 -45.60 -62.84 -38.28
C GLU A 159 -45.58 -62.70 -36.75
N ALA A 160 -45.77 -63.82 -36.05
CA ALA A 160 -45.73 -63.91 -34.59
C ALA A 160 -44.28 -63.95 -34.06
N VAL A 161 -43.40 -63.10 -34.58
CA VAL A 161 -41.99 -63.04 -34.15
C VAL A 161 -41.74 -61.73 -33.40
N ASN A 162 -41.63 -61.85 -32.08
CA ASN A 162 -41.22 -60.83 -31.10
C ASN A 162 -42.18 -59.65 -30.81
N THR A 163 -43.33 -59.98 -30.21
CA THR A 163 -44.18 -59.01 -29.45
C THR A 163 -43.42 -58.25 -28.35
N ARG A 164 -42.23 -58.71 -27.94
CA ARG A 164 -41.35 -58.02 -26.96
C ARG A 164 -40.70 -56.75 -27.50
N CYS A 165 -40.56 -56.60 -28.82
CA CYS A 165 -39.91 -55.44 -29.46
C CYS A 165 -40.92 -54.38 -29.94
N ALA A 166 -42.22 -54.68 -29.96
CA ALA A 166 -43.26 -53.80 -30.47
C ALA A 166 -43.72 -52.77 -29.42
N ARG A 167 -42.80 -51.94 -28.92
CA ARG A 167 -43.10 -50.87 -27.95
C ARG A 167 -43.59 -49.62 -28.66
N ASP A 168 -44.60 -48.96 -28.08
CA ASP A 168 -45.21 -47.76 -28.68
C ASP A 168 -44.36 -46.52 -28.39
N VAL A 169 -43.89 -46.40 -27.15
CA VAL A 169 -43.13 -45.25 -26.67
C VAL A 169 -41.88 -45.75 -25.94
N ILE A 170 -40.78 -45.00 -26.07
CA ILE A 170 -39.63 -45.11 -25.17
C ILE A 170 -39.59 -43.81 -24.38
N ALA A 171 -39.92 -43.88 -23.09
CA ALA A 171 -39.88 -42.74 -22.20
C ALA A 171 -38.46 -42.56 -21.65
N GLU A 172 -37.92 -41.36 -21.79
CA GLU A 172 -36.66 -40.97 -21.17
C GLU A 172 -36.91 -40.70 -19.68
N GLY A 173 -36.40 -41.59 -18.83
CA GLY A 173 -36.55 -41.54 -17.39
C GLY A 173 -35.22 -41.33 -16.66
N VAL A 174 -35.32 -41.29 -15.33
CA VAL A 174 -34.16 -41.27 -14.44
C VAL A 174 -34.26 -42.41 -13.43
N GLN A 175 -33.12 -43.00 -13.09
CA GLN A 175 -32.97 -44.01 -12.06
C GLN A 175 -31.99 -43.52 -11.00
N LEU A 176 -32.18 -43.97 -9.75
CA LEU A 176 -31.24 -43.71 -8.67
C LEU A 176 -30.39 -44.96 -8.39
N LYS A 177 -29.09 -44.77 -8.20
CA LYS A 177 -28.13 -45.84 -7.90
C LYS A 177 -27.38 -45.54 -6.61
N LEU A 178 -26.95 -46.60 -5.92
CA LEU A 178 -26.08 -46.52 -4.75
C LEU A 178 -24.71 -47.09 -5.07
N LEU A 179 -23.67 -46.27 -4.99
CA LEU A 179 -22.30 -46.71 -5.29
C LEU A 179 -21.46 -46.70 -4.00
N PRO A 180 -20.64 -47.73 -3.71
CA PRO A 180 -19.78 -47.71 -2.54
C PRO A 180 -18.70 -46.63 -2.66
N ILE A 181 -18.43 -45.92 -1.55
CA ILE A 181 -17.36 -44.92 -1.50
C ILE A 181 -16.02 -45.58 -1.11
N PRO A 182 -14.97 -45.48 -1.95
CA PRO A 182 -13.63 -45.93 -1.58
C PRO A 182 -13.12 -45.19 -0.34
N GLY A 183 -12.56 -45.92 0.63
CA GLY A 183 -12.05 -45.34 1.89
C GLY A 183 -13.13 -44.99 2.92
N GLY A 184 -14.41 -45.26 2.63
CA GLY A 184 -15.56 -45.00 3.51
C GLY A 184 -15.77 -46.00 4.64
N THR A 185 -14.72 -46.71 5.10
CA THR A 185 -14.85 -47.72 6.15
C THR A 185 -15.22 -47.08 7.49
N ILE A 186 -16.28 -47.58 8.13
CA ILE A 186 -16.75 -47.09 9.43
C ILE A 186 -15.88 -47.73 10.53
N SER A 187 -14.93 -46.97 11.07
CA SER A 187 -14.04 -47.43 12.16
C SER A 187 -14.60 -47.22 13.57
N GLY A 188 -15.72 -46.49 13.70
CA GLY A 188 -16.38 -46.22 14.97
C GLY A 188 -17.73 -45.54 14.77
N THR A 189 -18.66 -45.74 15.71
CA THR A 189 -20.06 -45.30 15.62
C THR A 189 -20.41 -44.18 16.61
N THR A 190 -19.42 -43.65 17.34
CA THR A 190 -19.65 -42.47 18.20
C THR A 190 -19.94 -41.24 17.35
N SER A 191 -20.68 -40.27 17.89
CA SER A 191 -21.01 -39.02 17.18
C SER A 191 -19.77 -38.29 16.67
N ALA A 192 -18.69 -38.23 17.48
CA ALA A 192 -17.42 -37.63 17.08
C ALA A 192 -16.71 -38.40 15.95
N ALA A 193 -16.70 -39.74 16.00
CA ALA A 193 -16.08 -40.56 14.96
C ALA A 193 -16.84 -40.43 13.61
N LEU A 194 -18.17 -40.39 13.66
CA LEU A 194 -19.02 -40.18 12.48
C LEU A 194 -18.88 -38.75 11.92
N ALA A 195 -18.79 -37.74 12.79
CA ALA A 195 -18.53 -36.36 12.38
C ALA A 195 -17.16 -36.22 11.69
N GLN A 196 -16.11 -36.86 12.23
CA GLN A 196 -14.79 -36.88 11.61
C GLN A 196 -14.80 -37.63 10.27
N LEU A 197 -15.50 -38.77 10.17
CA LEU A 197 -15.64 -39.53 8.93
C LEU A 197 -16.34 -38.71 7.85
N ARG A 198 -17.49 -38.08 8.19
CA ARG A 198 -18.25 -37.19 7.29
C ARG A 198 -17.35 -36.07 6.75
N ASN A 199 -16.69 -35.33 7.65
CA ASN A 199 -15.84 -34.22 7.27
C ASN A 199 -14.64 -34.66 6.40
N ARG A 200 -13.97 -35.77 6.74
CA ARG A 200 -12.81 -36.26 5.97
C ARG A 200 -13.21 -36.66 4.56
N ILE A 201 -14.22 -37.50 4.40
CA ILE A 201 -14.66 -37.98 3.07
C ILE A 201 -15.25 -36.84 2.24
N ALA A 202 -15.96 -35.89 2.86
CA ALA A 202 -16.40 -34.69 2.17
C ALA A 202 -15.22 -33.94 1.55
N HIS A 203 -14.15 -33.72 2.31
CA HIS A 203 -12.95 -33.02 1.81
C HIS A 203 -12.17 -33.82 0.75
N GLU A 204 -12.27 -35.15 0.73
CA GLU A 204 -11.78 -35.99 -0.37
C GLU A 204 -12.63 -35.82 -1.63
N CYS A 205 -13.96 -35.80 -1.51
CA CYS A 205 -14.90 -35.50 -2.60
C CYS A 205 -14.78 -34.05 -3.12
N LEU A 206 -14.36 -33.11 -2.26
CA LEU A 206 -14.09 -31.71 -2.60
C LEU A 206 -12.63 -31.48 -3.05
N GLY A 207 -11.80 -32.53 -3.07
CA GLY A 207 -10.42 -32.47 -3.54
C GLY A 207 -9.47 -31.58 -2.74
N SER A 208 -9.77 -31.32 -1.47
CA SER A 208 -9.05 -30.31 -0.67
C SER A 208 -7.56 -30.61 -0.47
N SER A 209 -7.18 -31.88 -0.33
CA SER A 209 -5.78 -32.28 -0.17
C SER A 209 -4.98 -32.08 -1.46
N LEU A 210 -5.51 -32.55 -2.59
CA LEU A 210 -4.86 -32.46 -3.90
C LEU A 210 -4.81 -31.02 -4.42
N LEU A 211 -5.86 -30.22 -4.24
CA LEU A 211 -5.84 -28.79 -4.60
C LEU A 211 -4.80 -28.02 -3.78
N ARG A 212 -4.75 -28.24 -2.47
CA ARG A 212 -3.72 -27.65 -1.60
C ARG A 212 -2.31 -28.08 -2.03
N GLN A 213 -2.12 -29.33 -2.44
CA GLN A 213 -0.82 -29.80 -2.95
C GLN A 213 -0.46 -29.11 -4.27
N ALA A 214 -1.40 -29.01 -5.22
CA ALA A 214 -1.23 -28.32 -6.48
C ALA A 214 -0.89 -26.82 -6.28
N HIS A 215 -1.52 -26.16 -5.30
CA HIS A 215 -1.19 -24.78 -4.92
C HIS A 215 0.19 -24.60 -4.29
N ARG A 216 0.70 -25.61 -3.58
CA ARG A 216 2.05 -25.57 -2.96
C ARG A 216 3.16 -25.86 -3.95
N GLN A 217 2.90 -26.73 -4.92
CA GLN A 217 3.86 -27.14 -5.93
C GLN A 217 3.21 -26.98 -7.30
N PRO A 218 3.16 -25.74 -7.84
CA PRO A 218 2.77 -25.54 -9.23
C PRO A 218 3.77 -26.27 -10.12
N THR A 219 3.43 -27.47 -10.57
CA THR A 219 4.31 -28.29 -11.40
C THR A 219 4.47 -27.63 -12.77
N THR A 220 5.69 -27.29 -13.17
CA THR A 220 6.02 -26.72 -14.49
C THR A 220 6.13 -27.79 -15.59
N THR A 221 6.03 -29.07 -15.23
CA THR A 221 6.32 -30.22 -16.09
C THR A 221 5.10 -31.07 -16.45
N THR A 222 3.87 -30.63 -16.13
CA THR A 222 2.70 -31.32 -16.66
C THR A 222 2.73 -31.23 -18.19
N PRO A 223 2.71 -32.38 -18.91
CA PRO A 223 2.49 -32.36 -20.34
C PRO A 223 1.26 -31.52 -20.64
N ARG A 224 1.15 -30.97 -21.86
CA ARG A 224 -0.08 -30.37 -22.38
C ARG A 224 -1.15 -31.48 -22.43
N ALA A 225 -1.69 -31.85 -21.28
CA ALA A 225 -2.70 -32.88 -21.13
C ALA A 225 -4.00 -32.33 -21.73
N THR A 226 -4.73 -33.17 -22.44
CA THR A 226 -5.79 -32.76 -23.36
C THR A 226 -7.11 -33.49 -23.11
N SER A 227 -7.23 -34.29 -22.05
CA SER A 227 -8.46 -35.05 -21.80
C SER A 227 -9.23 -34.52 -20.59
N ALA A 228 -10.55 -34.44 -20.74
CA ALA A 228 -11.51 -34.07 -19.69
C ALA A 228 -11.45 -35.00 -18.45
N GLY A 229 -10.84 -36.18 -18.57
CA GLY A 229 -10.58 -37.11 -17.46
C GLY A 229 -9.28 -36.84 -16.68
N ALA A 230 -8.42 -35.94 -17.14
CA ALA A 230 -7.14 -35.61 -16.49
C ALA A 230 -7.26 -34.50 -15.42
N HIS A 231 -8.47 -33.97 -15.18
CA HIS A 231 -8.73 -32.84 -14.28
C HIS A 231 -8.86 -33.23 -12.79
N GLY A 232 -8.50 -34.46 -12.42
CA GLY A 232 -8.94 -35.07 -11.17
C GLY A 232 -8.20 -34.64 -9.92
N HIS A 233 -8.73 -33.63 -9.22
CA HIS A 233 -8.28 -33.30 -7.86
C HIS A 233 -9.17 -33.91 -6.77
N SER A 234 -10.26 -34.62 -7.09
CA SER A 234 -11.21 -35.16 -6.11
C SER A 234 -11.37 -36.69 -6.16
N LEU A 235 -11.98 -37.25 -5.12
CA LEU A 235 -12.39 -38.65 -5.08
C LEU A 235 -13.37 -39.02 -6.20
N LEU A 236 -14.32 -38.12 -6.54
CA LEU A 236 -15.28 -38.36 -7.61
C LEU A 236 -14.60 -38.46 -8.99
N ASP A 237 -13.58 -37.64 -9.23
CA ASP A 237 -12.79 -37.72 -10.46
C ASP A 237 -12.00 -39.04 -10.55
N ARG A 238 -11.50 -39.53 -9.41
CA ARG A 238 -10.85 -40.84 -9.34
C ARG A 238 -11.85 -41.95 -9.63
N MET A 239 -13.06 -41.88 -9.08
CA MET A 239 -14.12 -42.86 -9.35
C MET A 239 -14.53 -42.85 -10.84
N LEU A 240 -14.57 -41.69 -11.49
CA LEU A 240 -14.77 -41.58 -12.95
C LEU A 240 -13.62 -42.23 -13.73
N ALA A 241 -12.37 -41.99 -13.35
CA ALA A 241 -11.19 -42.55 -13.99
C ALA A 241 -11.13 -44.09 -13.84
N GLU A 242 -11.51 -44.61 -12.68
CA GLU A 242 -11.59 -46.04 -12.37
C GLU A 242 -12.88 -46.70 -12.90
N ARG A 243 -13.78 -45.92 -13.52
CA ARG A 243 -15.10 -46.35 -14.03
C ARG A 243 -16.04 -46.94 -12.96
N SER A 244 -15.83 -46.61 -11.69
CA SER A 244 -16.77 -46.92 -10.61
C SER A 244 -17.92 -45.91 -10.53
N LEU A 245 -17.73 -44.71 -11.09
CA LEU A 245 -18.77 -43.72 -11.39
C LEU A 245 -18.84 -43.52 -12.92
N SER A 246 -20.04 -43.52 -13.50
CA SER A 246 -20.21 -43.26 -14.94
C SER A 246 -20.31 -41.76 -15.23
N ALA A 247 -19.91 -41.34 -16.43
CA ALA A 247 -20.11 -39.97 -16.91
C ALA A 247 -21.60 -39.59 -17.03
N CYS A 248 -22.50 -40.58 -17.06
CA CYS A 248 -23.94 -40.36 -17.09
C CYS A 248 -24.56 -40.21 -15.68
N ASP A 249 -23.80 -40.48 -14.63
CA ASP A 249 -24.26 -40.43 -13.26
C ASP A 249 -24.03 -39.02 -12.68
N VAL A 250 -25.05 -38.45 -12.02
CA VAL A 250 -24.97 -37.19 -11.27
C VAL A 250 -24.99 -37.50 -9.77
N PRO A 251 -23.90 -37.20 -9.04
CA PRO A 251 -23.86 -37.34 -7.58
C PRO A 251 -24.88 -36.43 -6.86
N LEU A 252 -25.70 -37.02 -5.98
CA LEU A 252 -26.73 -36.29 -5.22
C LEU A 252 -26.42 -36.14 -3.73
N ALA A 253 -25.91 -37.19 -3.07
CA ALA A 253 -25.54 -37.15 -1.66
C ALA A 253 -24.66 -38.35 -1.26
N LEU A 254 -23.83 -38.15 -0.22
CA LEU A 254 -23.28 -39.25 0.55
C LEU A 254 -24.32 -39.70 1.59
N VAL A 255 -24.50 -41.02 1.73
CA VAL A 255 -25.39 -41.61 2.72
C VAL A 255 -24.59 -42.62 3.55
N CYS A 256 -24.51 -42.38 4.85
CA CYS A 256 -23.89 -43.30 5.79
C CYS A 256 -24.98 -44.15 6.47
N LEU A 257 -24.90 -45.47 6.27
CA LEU A 257 -25.80 -46.44 6.89
C LEU A 257 -25.04 -47.22 7.97
N ILE A 258 -25.66 -47.34 9.14
CA ILE A 258 -25.23 -48.23 10.24
C ILE A 258 -26.38 -49.20 10.50
N GLY A 259 -26.21 -50.45 10.08
CA GLY A 259 -27.24 -51.47 10.01
C GLY A 259 -28.41 -51.07 9.11
N ARG A 260 -29.46 -50.50 9.72
CA ARG A 260 -30.66 -50.01 9.01
C ARG A 260 -30.91 -48.51 9.21
N GLN A 261 -30.09 -47.84 10.01
CA GLN A 261 -30.26 -46.44 10.35
C GLN A 261 -29.38 -45.56 9.46
N ILE A 262 -29.96 -44.45 9.00
CA ILE A 262 -29.21 -43.40 8.33
C ILE A 262 -28.49 -42.60 9.41
N ALA A 263 -27.17 -42.73 9.47
CA ALA A 263 -26.33 -42.04 10.43
C ALA A 263 -26.13 -40.56 10.05
N PHE A 264 -25.94 -40.29 8.75
CA PHE A 264 -25.95 -38.94 8.20
C PHE A 264 -26.18 -38.97 6.67
N ILE A 265 -26.62 -37.83 6.14
CA ILE A 265 -26.68 -37.54 4.70
C ILE A 265 -25.84 -36.28 4.47
N ASP A 266 -24.97 -36.29 3.47
CA ASP A 266 -24.14 -35.12 3.13
C ASP A 266 -24.26 -34.81 1.63
N GLY A 267 -25.11 -33.84 1.31
CA GLY A 267 -25.30 -33.36 -0.05
C GLY A 267 -24.12 -32.50 -0.52
N ALA A 268 -23.75 -31.50 0.27
CA ALA A 268 -22.71 -30.53 -0.09
C ALA A 268 -21.34 -31.16 -0.38
N ALA A 269 -21.03 -32.33 0.18
CA ALA A 269 -19.83 -33.10 -0.15
C ALA A 269 -19.69 -33.40 -1.66
N VAL A 270 -20.80 -33.69 -2.36
CA VAL A 270 -20.78 -34.22 -3.73
C VAL A 270 -21.60 -33.41 -4.74
N ARG A 271 -22.59 -32.64 -4.28
CA ARG A 271 -23.43 -31.77 -5.12
C ARG A 271 -22.64 -30.57 -5.61
N ARG A 272 -22.75 -30.25 -6.90
CA ARG A 272 -22.14 -29.05 -7.49
C ARG A 272 -23.16 -28.34 -8.36
N ARG A 273 -23.12 -27.01 -8.37
CA ARG A 273 -23.80 -26.22 -9.40
C ARG A 273 -23.21 -26.56 -10.77
N ILE A 274 -24.00 -26.38 -11.82
CA ILE A 274 -23.50 -26.43 -13.20
C ILE A 274 -22.37 -25.40 -13.34
N ALA A 275 -21.23 -25.85 -13.86
CA ALA A 275 -20.05 -25.03 -14.07
C ALA A 275 -19.37 -25.44 -15.37
N ALA A 276 -18.99 -24.46 -16.19
CA ALA A 276 -18.32 -24.73 -17.45
C ALA A 276 -16.98 -25.44 -17.22
N GLN A 277 -16.63 -26.37 -18.12
CA GLN A 277 -15.34 -27.05 -18.05
C GLN A 277 -14.20 -26.08 -18.40
N THR A 278 -13.15 -26.04 -17.59
CA THR A 278 -11.99 -25.18 -17.85
C THR A 278 -11.22 -25.69 -19.08
N ALA A 279 -11.17 -24.90 -20.15
CA ALA A 279 -10.47 -25.24 -21.39
C ALA A 279 -8.95 -25.47 -21.23
N SER A 280 -8.34 -24.96 -20.15
CA SER A 280 -6.92 -25.11 -19.84
C SER A 280 -6.69 -26.07 -18.68
N VAL A 281 -5.98 -27.18 -18.95
CA VAL A 281 -5.59 -28.16 -17.92
C VAL A 281 -4.59 -27.57 -16.92
N GLN A 282 -3.70 -26.67 -17.37
CA GLN A 282 -2.71 -26.03 -16.49
C GLN A 282 -3.34 -25.07 -15.48
N GLY A 283 -4.47 -24.44 -15.84
CA GLY A 283 -5.19 -23.51 -14.97
C GLY A 283 -6.25 -24.16 -14.07
N ALA A 284 -6.62 -25.42 -14.28
CA ALA A 284 -7.79 -26.05 -13.64
C ALA A 284 -7.71 -26.14 -12.10
N ALA A 285 -6.51 -26.15 -11.53
CA ALA A 285 -6.31 -26.11 -10.07
C ALA A 285 -6.46 -24.69 -9.49
N TRP A 286 -6.29 -23.64 -10.30
CA TRP A 286 -6.17 -22.24 -9.86
C TRP A 286 -7.31 -21.34 -10.35
N LEU A 287 -7.95 -21.68 -11.49
CA LEU A 287 -8.91 -20.86 -12.22
C LEU A 287 -10.12 -21.68 -12.67
N GLY A 288 -11.27 -20.99 -12.81
CA GLY A 288 -12.49 -21.53 -13.41
C GLY A 288 -13.67 -21.66 -12.44
N GLU A 289 -14.88 -21.78 -13.00
CA GLU A 289 -16.14 -21.82 -12.27
C GLU A 289 -16.26 -23.04 -11.35
N ARG A 290 -15.63 -24.16 -11.73
CA ARG A 290 -15.61 -25.40 -10.95
C ARG A 290 -14.95 -25.21 -9.57
N LEU A 291 -13.89 -24.40 -9.48
CA LEU A 291 -13.23 -24.11 -8.21
C LEU A 291 -14.10 -23.25 -7.30
N GLN A 292 -14.79 -22.25 -7.86
CA GLN A 292 -15.75 -21.43 -7.13
C GLN A 292 -16.89 -22.28 -6.57
N GLY A 293 -17.49 -23.15 -7.39
CA GLY A 293 -18.52 -24.09 -6.93
C GLY A 293 -18.02 -25.08 -5.88
N THR A 294 -16.75 -25.47 -5.93
CA THR A 294 -16.12 -26.32 -4.91
C THR A 294 -15.88 -25.57 -3.60
N ALA A 295 -15.51 -24.28 -3.66
CA ALA A 295 -15.35 -23.43 -2.49
C ALA A 295 -16.68 -23.18 -1.77
N GLU A 296 -17.74 -22.86 -2.53
CA GLU A 296 -19.11 -22.73 -2.01
C GLU A 296 -19.56 -24.03 -1.33
N ALA A 297 -19.33 -25.18 -1.97
CA ALA A 297 -19.68 -26.47 -1.41
C ALA A 297 -18.92 -26.82 -0.12
N ARG A 298 -17.66 -26.40 0.05
CA ARG A 298 -16.92 -26.56 1.32
C ARG A 298 -17.56 -25.78 2.46
N PHE A 299 -17.97 -24.54 2.18
CA PHE A 299 -18.68 -23.72 3.14
C PHE A 299 -20.01 -24.36 3.52
N LEU A 300 -20.84 -24.71 2.54
CA LEU A 300 -22.14 -25.34 2.77
C LEU A 300 -22.01 -26.66 3.53
N GLN A 301 -21.03 -27.50 3.19
CA GLN A 301 -20.80 -28.77 3.89
C GLN A 301 -20.51 -28.56 5.37
N PHE A 302 -19.68 -27.59 5.71
CA PHE A 302 -19.40 -27.25 7.09
C PHE A 302 -20.64 -26.69 7.81
N GLN A 303 -21.40 -25.80 7.16
CA GLN A 303 -22.62 -25.23 7.73
C GLN A 303 -23.71 -26.29 7.98
N GLU A 304 -23.94 -27.20 7.03
CA GLU A 304 -24.88 -28.31 7.15
C GLU A 304 -24.44 -29.28 8.25
N GLN A 305 -23.17 -29.66 8.27
CA GLN A 305 -22.64 -30.55 9.31
C GLN A 305 -22.75 -29.93 10.71
N LEU A 306 -22.55 -28.61 10.82
CA LEU A 306 -22.70 -27.91 12.09
C LEU A 306 -24.17 -27.80 12.53
N ALA A 307 -25.09 -27.62 11.57
CA ALA A 307 -26.53 -27.63 11.84
C ALA A 307 -27.01 -29.01 12.32
N ASP A 308 -26.55 -30.08 11.66
CA ASP A 308 -26.90 -31.46 12.02
C ASP A 308 -26.25 -31.91 13.33
N THR A 309 -25.06 -31.38 13.66
CA THR A 309 -24.28 -31.77 14.84
C THR A 309 -23.75 -30.52 15.58
N PRO A 310 -24.62 -29.79 16.33
CA PRO A 310 -24.23 -28.56 17.03
C PRO A 310 -23.10 -28.74 18.05
N ALA A 311 -22.94 -29.96 18.58
CA ALA A 311 -21.87 -30.33 19.51
C ALA A 311 -20.46 -30.08 18.93
N ILE A 312 -20.32 -29.96 17.61
CA ILE A 312 -19.06 -29.60 16.95
C ILE A 312 -18.53 -28.24 17.44
N ALA A 313 -19.40 -27.25 17.64
CA ALA A 313 -19.01 -25.92 18.14
C ALA A 313 -18.68 -25.90 19.65
N ALA A 314 -19.03 -26.95 20.40
CA ALA A 314 -18.83 -27.00 21.86
C ALA A 314 -17.45 -27.55 22.30
N ALA A 315 -16.63 -28.00 21.35
CA ALA A 315 -15.31 -28.58 21.60
C ALA A 315 -14.27 -28.04 20.61
N ALA A 316 -13.00 -28.43 20.80
CA ALA A 316 -11.96 -28.13 19.82
C ALA A 316 -12.30 -28.79 18.47
N ALA A 317 -12.13 -28.06 17.38
CA ALA A 317 -12.47 -28.51 16.03
C ALA A 317 -11.80 -29.84 15.67
N THR A 318 -10.57 -30.06 16.14
CA THR A 318 -9.79 -31.30 15.94
C THR A 318 -10.46 -32.56 16.51
N VAL A 319 -11.39 -32.42 17.45
CA VAL A 319 -12.13 -33.55 18.03
C VAL A 319 -13.12 -34.13 17.02
N ASN A 320 -13.79 -33.28 16.25
CA ASN A 320 -14.88 -33.70 15.36
C ASN A 320 -14.57 -33.51 13.87
N LEU A 321 -13.51 -32.78 13.52
CA LEU A 321 -13.19 -32.39 12.15
C LEU A 321 -11.72 -32.70 11.85
N SER A 322 -11.46 -33.20 10.63
CA SER A 322 -10.11 -33.33 10.07
C SER A 322 -9.71 -32.08 9.26
N TRP A 323 -10.70 -31.32 8.80
CA TRP A 323 -10.54 -30.15 7.94
C TRP A 323 -11.55 -29.05 8.33
N LEU A 324 -11.14 -27.80 8.19
CA LEU A 324 -12.05 -26.65 8.16
C LEU A 324 -12.11 -26.07 6.74
N PRO A 325 -13.26 -25.53 6.32
CA PRO A 325 -13.32 -24.70 5.13
C PRO A 325 -12.45 -23.44 5.31
N PRO A 326 -12.12 -22.73 4.22
CA PRO A 326 -11.39 -21.46 4.33
C PRO A 326 -12.22 -20.36 5.00
N ALA A 327 -13.54 -20.49 5.09
CA ALA A 327 -14.39 -19.62 5.89
C ALA A 327 -15.62 -20.38 6.38
N GLY A 328 -16.21 -19.95 7.48
CA GLY A 328 -17.43 -20.54 8.04
C GLY A 328 -18.06 -19.65 9.11
N LEU A 329 -19.35 -19.87 9.38
CA LEU A 329 -20.09 -19.18 10.41
C LEU A 329 -20.28 -20.10 11.62
N LEU A 330 -19.89 -19.62 12.79
CA LEU A 330 -20.13 -20.27 14.08
C LEU A 330 -21.34 -19.63 14.78
N PRO A 331 -22.17 -20.41 15.50
CA PRO A 331 -23.29 -19.90 16.28
C PRO A 331 -22.86 -18.79 17.25
N ALA A 332 -23.78 -17.87 17.51
CA ALA A 332 -23.56 -16.83 18.51
C ALA A 332 -23.25 -17.46 19.88
N GLY A 333 -22.26 -16.91 20.59
CA GLY A 333 -21.82 -17.43 21.89
C GLY A 333 -20.89 -18.65 21.83
N THR A 334 -20.46 -19.11 20.64
CA THR A 334 -19.42 -20.14 20.52
C THR A 334 -18.12 -19.66 21.18
N ASP A 335 -17.53 -20.48 22.05
CA ASP A 335 -16.18 -20.25 22.56
C ASP A 335 -15.16 -20.54 21.45
N TRP A 336 -14.91 -19.51 20.64
CA TRP A 336 -14.00 -19.59 19.51
C TRP A 336 -12.57 -19.92 19.92
N ARG A 337 -12.14 -19.55 21.14
CA ARG A 337 -10.79 -19.88 21.65
C ARG A 337 -10.67 -21.39 21.85
N ARG A 338 -11.67 -22.00 22.47
CA ARG A 338 -11.74 -23.44 22.63
C ARG A 338 -11.89 -24.15 21.29
N PHE A 339 -12.71 -23.62 20.39
CA PHE A 339 -12.95 -24.22 19.06
C PHE A 339 -11.67 -24.28 18.21
N PHE A 340 -10.92 -23.18 18.10
CA PHE A 340 -9.70 -23.15 17.29
C PHE A 340 -8.43 -23.63 18.02
N ALA A 341 -8.46 -23.72 19.35
CA ALA A 341 -7.32 -24.16 20.19
C ALA A 341 -6.01 -23.45 19.78
N ASP A 342 -4.96 -24.19 19.42
CA ASP A 342 -3.65 -23.65 19.01
C ASP A 342 -3.69 -22.75 17.76
N ARG A 343 -4.80 -22.73 17.02
CA ARG A 343 -5.02 -21.88 15.85
C ARG A 343 -5.84 -20.63 16.15
N ALA A 344 -6.30 -20.45 17.40
CA ALA A 344 -7.12 -19.32 17.79
C ALA A 344 -6.35 -18.00 17.63
N PRO A 345 -6.96 -16.94 17.06
CA PRO A 345 -6.33 -15.63 17.02
C PRO A 345 -6.22 -15.01 18.41
N ALA A 346 -5.37 -14.00 18.58
CA ALA A 346 -5.23 -13.32 19.88
C ALA A 346 -6.52 -12.60 20.30
N ARG A 347 -7.26 -12.05 19.33
CA ARG A 347 -8.49 -11.28 19.52
C ARG A 347 -9.49 -11.53 18.39
N VAL A 348 -10.76 -11.28 18.68
CA VAL A 348 -11.83 -11.16 17.69
C VAL A 348 -11.82 -9.75 17.10
N THR A 349 -12.24 -9.60 15.83
CA THR A 349 -12.29 -8.30 15.14
C THR A 349 -13.76 -7.93 14.84
N PRO A 350 -14.25 -6.76 15.25
CA PRO A 350 -15.60 -6.34 14.87
C PRO A 350 -15.70 -6.17 13.34
N LEU A 351 -16.83 -6.57 12.77
CA LEU A 351 -17.10 -6.50 11.33
C LEU A 351 -18.52 -6.00 11.09
N ALA A 352 -18.66 -4.90 10.35
CA ALA A 352 -19.96 -4.40 9.93
C ALA A 352 -20.71 -5.47 9.12
N ALA A 353 -22.02 -5.62 9.39
CA ALA A 353 -22.83 -6.65 8.75
C ALA A 353 -22.86 -6.52 7.21
N SER A 354 -22.77 -5.29 6.68
CA SER A 354 -22.68 -5.02 5.24
C SER A 354 -21.40 -5.53 4.58
N ASP A 355 -20.32 -5.67 5.35
CA ASP A 355 -19.00 -6.04 4.83
C ASP A 355 -18.77 -7.56 4.86
N ALA A 356 -19.55 -8.28 5.68
CA ALA A 356 -19.44 -9.73 5.85
C ALA A 356 -19.52 -10.54 4.53
N PRO A 357 -20.42 -10.24 3.58
CA PRO A 357 -20.44 -10.94 2.29
C PRO A 357 -19.14 -10.78 1.50
N GLY A 358 -18.56 -9.57 1.49
CA GLY A 358 -17.32 -9.27 0.77
C GLY A 358 -16.09 -9.93 1.39
N VAL A 359 -16.07 -10.06 2.73
CA VAL A 359 -15.03 -10.80 3.45
C VAL A 359 -15.14 -12.31 3.21
N LEU A 360 -16.37 -12.85 3.29
CA LEU A 360 -16.65 -14.26 3.03
C LEU A 360 -16.24 -14.66 1.61
N GLN A 361 -16.68 -13.92 0.58
CA GLN A 361 -16.39 -14.24 -0.81
C GLN A 361 -14.89 -14.27 -1.11
N ARG A 362 -14.12 -13.35 -0.53
CA ARG A 362 -12.64 -13.34 -0.66
C ARG A 362 -12.01 -14.54 0.04
N ALA A 363 -12.46 -14.85 1.26
CA ALA A 363 -11.93 -15.97 2.02
C ALA A 363 -12.21 -17.31 1.34
N LEU A 364 -13.36 -17.48 0.66
CA LEU A 364 -13.69 -18.72 -0.05
C LEU A 364 -12.70 -19.11 -1.15
N THR A 365 -11.94 -18.15 -1.70
CA THR A 365 -10.89 -18.46 -2.69
C THR A 365 -9.63 -19.10 -2.09
N GLU A 366 -9.50 -19.10 -0.77
CA GLU A 366 -8.36 -19.69 -0.07
C GLU A 366 -8.49 -21.22 0.08
N ASP A 367 -7.36 -21.88 0.37
CA ASP A 367 -7.34 -23.32 0.64
C ASP A 367 -8.10 -23.70 1.93
N ALA A 368 -8.74 -24.86 1.93
CA ALA A 368 -9.23 -25.49 3.17
C ALA A 368 -8.09 -25.71 4.18
N ILE A 369 -8.40 -25.63 5.48
CA ILE A 369 -7.45 -25.78 6.60
C ILE A 369 -7.42 -27.23 7.06
N ASP A 370 -6.31 -27.92 6.82
CA ASP A 370 -5.99 -29.22 7.41
C ASP A 370 -5.73 -29.08 8.91
N LEU A 371 -6.56 -29.73 9.71
CA LEU A 371 -6.43 -29.74 11.16
C LEU A 371 -5.43 -30.80 11.64
N THR A 372 -5.07 -31.77 10.79
CA THR A 372 -4.05 -32.80 11.11
C THR A 372 -2.62 -32.28 10.95
N ALA A 373 -2.44 -31.22 10.14
CA ALA A 373 -1.16 -30.52 9.98
C ALA A 373 -0.81 -29.65 11.22
N PRO A 374 0.44 -29.20 11.38
CA PRO A 374 0.81 -28.25 12.44
C PRO A 374 0.01 -26.94 12.37
N ALA A 375 -0.28 -26.33 13.54
CA ALA A 375 -1.06 -25.09 13.66
C ALA A 375 -0.53 -23.93 12.81
N ALA A 376 0.78 -23.89 12.56
CA ALA A 376 1.43 -22.92 11.67
C ALA A 376 0.91 -22.95 10.21
N SER A 377 0.27 -24.04 9.77
CA SER A 377 -0.12 -24.29 8.36
C SER A 377 -1.52 -23.76 7.95
N GLY A 378 -2.23 -23.09 8.86
CA GLY A 378 -3.57 -22.57 8.57
C GLY A 378 -4.07 -21.66 9.69
N ARG A 379 -3.64 -20.40 9.64
CA ARG A 379 -4.03 -19.35 10.58
C ARG A 379 -5.47 -18.89 10.30
N VAL A 380 -6.20 -18.56 11.36
CA VAL A 380 -7.60 -18.16 11.30
C VAL A 380 -7.76 -16.78 11.91
N ARG A 381 -8.63 -15.95 11.33
CA ARG A 381 -9.19 -14.75 11.95
C ARG A 381 -10.65 -14.98 12.26
N VAL A 382 -11.11 -14.40 13.37
CA VAL A 382 -12.50 -14.48 13.80
C VAL A 382 -13.06 -13.06 13.81
N HIS A 383 -14.17 -12.88 13.12
CA HIS A 383 -14.91 -11.64 13.03
C HIS A 383 -16.21 -11.76 13.83
N GLU A 384 -16.49 -10.74 14.63
CA GLU A 384 -17.78 -10.56 15.29
C GLU A 384 -18.63 -9.66 14.41
N ILE A 385 -19.65 -10.24 13.78
CA ILE A 385 -20.55 -9.49 12.91
C ILE A 385 -21.43 -8.60 13.78
N GLU A 386 -21.57 -7.33 13.40
CA GLU A 386 -22.44 -6.39 14.12
C GLU A 386 -23.91 -6.88 14.13
N GLY A 387 -24.48 -6.95 15.33
CA GLY A 387 -25.88 -7.34 15.55
C GLY A 387 -26.06 -8.23 16.78
N SER A 388 -27.15 -8.03 17.53
CA SER A 388 -27.47 -8.89 18.67
C SER A 388 -27.73 -10.33 18.20
N GLY A 389 -26.99 -11.29 18.73
CA GLY A 389 -27.11 -12.70 18.34
C GLY A 389 -26.52 -13.05 16.97
N ALA A 390 -25.70 -12.16 16.39
CA ALA A 390 -25.03 -12.43 15.13
C ALA A 390 -23.98 -13.56 15.27
N PRO A 391 -23.82 -14.41 14.23
CA PRO A 391 -22.81 -15.46 14.23
C PRO A 391 -21.39 -14.90 14.14
N LEU A 392 -20.41 -15.67 14.62
CA LEU A 392 -19.00 -15.37 14.41
C LEU A 392 -18.57 -15.87 13.03
N LEU A 393 -17.96 -15.00 12.22
CA LEU A 393 -17.39 -15.37 10.92
C LEU A 393 -15.91 -15.68 11.10
N PHE A 394 -15.50 -16.92 10.90
CA PHE A 394 -14.07 -17.22 10.80
C PHE A 394 -13.63 -17.25 9.35
N VAL A 395 -12.43 -16.76 9.10
CA VAL A 395 -11.78 -16.77 7.78
C VAL A 395 -10.34 -17.23 7.91
N ARG A 396 -9.87 -17.98 6.93
CA ARG A 396 -8.47 -18.32 6.77
C ARG A 396 -7.72 -17.03 6.46
N ASP A 397 -6.64 -16.82 7.20
CA ASP A 397 -5.78 -15.69 6.95
C ASP A 397 -4.89 -15.96 5.73
N SER A 398 -4.92 -15.04 4.76
CA SER A 398 -4.12 -15.11 3.55
C SER A 398 -2.63 -15.06 3.89
N ARG A 399 -1.81 -15.92 3.26
CA ARG A 399 -0.37 -16.02 3.57
C ARG A 399 0.43 -14.74 3.26
N ASN A 400 -0.13 -13.86 2.41
CA ASN A 400 0.52 -12.65 1.91
C ASN A 400 0.21 -11.39 2.73
N VAL A 401 -0.66 -11.47 3.74
CA VAL A 401 -1.01 -10.31 4.56
C VAL A 401 -0.27 -10.40 5.90
N GLN A 402 0.70 -9.52 6.08
CA GLN A 402 1.33 -9.28 7.38
C GLN A 402 0.51 -8.23 8.12
N HIS A 403 -0.28 -8.68 9.09
CA HIS A 403 -1.03 -7.78 9.97
C HIS A 403 -0.12 -7.24 11.08
N ALA A 404 -0.29 -5.96 11.43
CA ALA A 404 0.47 -5.28 12.47
C ALA A 404 0.42 -5.99 13.84
N GLU A 405 -0.63 -6.76 14.12
CA GLU A 405 -0.77 -7.60 15.32
C GLU A 405 0.26 -8.75 15.42
N ARG A 406 1.06 -8.98 14.37
CA ARG A 406 2.12 -10.00 14.31
C ARG A 406 3.54 -9.47 14.46
N THR A 407 3.71 -8.16 14.64
CA THR A 407 5.00 -7.62 15.09
C THR A 407 5.07 -7.77 16.61
N TRP A 408 5.09 -9.01 17.11
CA TRP A 408 5.39 -9.26 18.52
C TRP A 408 6.87 -8.95 18.75
N LEU A 409 7.12 -7.91 19.55
CA LEU A 409 8.41 -7.68 20.16
C LEU A 409 8.66 -8.81 21.17
N ASP A 410 9.66 -9.65 20.93
CA ASP A 410 10.19 -10.52 21.97
C ASP A 410 10.87 -9.63 23.02
N GLY A 411 10.13 -9.29 24.08
CA GLY A 411 10.60 -8.44 25.20
C GLY A 411 11.87 -8.96 25.88
N ALA A 412 12.20 -10.25 25.72
CA ALA A 412 13.43 -10.83 26.26
C ALA A 412 14.64 -10.60 25.35
N ARG A 413 14.44 -10.44 24.03
CA ARG A 413 15.53 -10.17 23.06
C ARG A 413 15.72 -8.70 22.74
N SER A 414 14.71 -7.86 22.96
CA SER A 414 14.75 -6.43 22.65
C SER A 414 15.50 -5.57 23.69
N GLY A 415 15.90 -6.15 24.83
CA GLY A 415 16.51 -5.41 25.94
C GLY A 415 15.53 -4.48 26.68
N LEU A 416 14.25 -4.48 26.29
CA LEU A 416 13.18 -3.68 26.88
C LEU A 416 12.39 -4.56 27.85
N GLY A 417 12.94 -4.77 29.04
CA GLY A 417 12.33 -5.61 30.08
C GLY A 417 10.96 -5.07 30.54
N GLY A 418 9.96 -5.94 30.60
CA GLY A 418 8.62 -5.61 31.14
C GLY A 418 7.62 -5.02 30.15
N VAL A 419 7.97 -4.93 28.87
CA VAL A 419 7.11 -4.36 27.83
C VAL A 419 6.32 -5.46 27.10
N GLY A 420 4.99 -5.42 27.22
CA GLY A 420 4.08 -6.46 26.71
C GLY A 420 3.43 -6.16 25.36
N ASP A 421 3.54 -4.95 24.84
CA ASP A 421 2.98 -4.56 23.54
C ASP A 421 3.85 -3.53 22.81
N VAL A 422 3.56 -3.35 21.52
CA VAL A 422 4.31 -2.47 20.60
C VAL A 422 4.18 -1.00 21.01
N GLN A 423 3.04 -0.60 21.57
CA GLN A 423 2.83 0.79 21.98
C GLN A 423 3.69 1.11 23.20
N ALA A 424 3.70 0.24 24.22
CA ALA A 424 4.59 0.33 25.38
C ALA A 424 6.07 0.24 25.00
N ALA A 425 6.43 -0.48 23.92
CA ALA A 425 7.79 -0.53 23.40
C ALA A 425 8.19 0.77 22.71
N ILE A 426 7.29 1.33 21.90
CA ILE A 426 7.45 2.64 21.30
C ILE A 426 7.55 3.70 22.39
N ASP A 427 6.75 3.62 23.45
CA ASP A 427 6.76 4.58 24.55
C ASP A 427 8.03 4.44 25.41
N ALA A 428 8.52 3.22 25.63
CA ALA A 428 9.81 2.97 26.27
C ALA A 428 11.00 3.46 25.41
N LEU A 429 10.96 3.27 24.08
CA LEU A 429 11.99 3.80 23.17
C LEU A 429 11.94 5.32 23.05
N ARG A 430 10.74 5.92 23.02
CA ARG A 430 10.52 7.37 23.09
C ARG A 430 11.07 7.96 24.38
N SER A 431 11.03 7.21 25.49
CA SER A 431 11.60 7.67 26.75
C SER A 431 13.14 7.69 26.79
N GLY A 432 13.83 7.08 25.81
CA GLY A 432 15.27 6.76 25.92
C GLY A 432 16.27 7.60 25.12
N SER A 433 15.91 8.32 24.04
CA SER A 433 16.92 9.08 23.26
C SER A 433 16.41 10.03 22.16
N PHE A 434 15.11 9.99 21.82
CA PHE A 434 14.53 10.82 20.77
C PHE A 434 13.23 11.46 21.25
N LEU A 435 13.26 12.78 21.43
CA LEU A 435 12.09 13.56 21.85
C LEU A 435 11.33 14.01 20.61
N HIS A 436 10.12 13.48 20.39
CA HIS A 436 9.21 13.98 19.36
C HIS A 436 8.09 14.77 20.00
N THR A 437 8.02 16.06 19.69
CA THR A 437 6.97 16.97 20.15
C THR A 437 6.12 17.40 18.97
N VAL A 438 4.82 17.10 19.03
CA VAL A 438 3.84 17.55 18.04
C VAL A 438 3.08 18.75 18.61
N ILE A 439 3.03 19.84 17.85
CA ILE A 439 2.33 21.07 18.20
C ILE A 439 1.14 21.21 17.25
N HIS A 440 -0.06 21.35 17.82
CA HIS A 440 -1.32 21.45 17.08
C HIS A 440 -2.02 22.79 17.35
N PRO A 441 -2.86 23.32 16.44
CA PRO A 441 -3.49 24.64 16.59
C PRO A 441 -4.37 24.80 17.84
N GLY A 442 -4.87 23.68 18.39
CA GLY A 442 -5.62 23.68 19.65
C GLY A 442 -4.80 23.92 20.93
N MET A 443 -3.46 24.01 20.85
CA MET A 443 -2.61 24.32 22.01
C MET A 443 -2.65 25.81 22.33
N SER A 444 -2.78 26.14 23.62
CA SER A 444 -2.63 27.52 24.08
C SER A 444 -1.17 27.99 23.95
N PRO A 445 -0.91 29.31 23.83
CA PRO A 445 0.45 29.81 23.70
C PRO A 445 1.34 29.37 24.88
N GLN A 446 0.79 29.36 26.10
CA GLN A 446 1.51 28.93 27.30
C GLN A 446 1.97 27.46 27.23
N GLU A 447 1.16 26.57 26.65
CA GLU A 447 1.50 25.16 26.46
C GLU A 447 2.62 24.99 25.43
N ILE A 448 2.60 25.77 24.35
CA ILE A 448 3.65 25.78 23.31
C ILE A 448 4.98 26.25 23.93
N HIS A 449 4.97 27.35 24.68
CA HIS A 449 6.14 27.87 25.39
C HIS A 449 6.67 26.86 26.42
N ALA A 450 5.79 26.18 27.15
CA ALA A 450 6.17 25.14 28.10
C ALA A 450 6.77 23.90 27.41
N ALA A 451 6.27 23.54 26.23
CA ALA A 451 6.82 22.45 25.43
C ALA A 451 8.25 22.76 24.98
N PHE A 452 8.50 23.95 24.42
CA PHE A 452 9.83 24.39 24.04
C PHE A 452 10.80 24.44 25.23
N LYS A 453 10.34 24.92 26.40
CA LYS A 453 11.16 24.96 27.62
C LYS A 453 11.60 23.57 28.11
N LYS A 454 10.81 22.53 27.88
CA LYS A 454 11.14 21.14 28.27
C LYS A 454 12.20 20.50 27.36
N LEU A 455 12.43 21.03 26.17
CA LEU A 455 13.33 20.46 25.16
C LEU A 455 14.78 20.90 25.39
N GLN A 456 15.36 20.47 26.51
CA GLN A 456 16.75 20.73 26.90
C GLN A 456 17.55 19.42 27.04
N GLY A 457 18.87 19.51 26.86
CA GLY A 457 19.82 18.41 27.02
C GLY A 457 20.25 17.77 25.69
N ASN A 458 21.06 16.71 25.77
CA ASN A 458 21.76 16.13 24.61
C ASN A 458 20.89 15.19 23.74
N ALA A 459 19.57 15.15 23.95
CA ALA A 459 18.69 14.29 23.18
C ALA A 459 18.48 14.85 21.76
N ARG A 460 18.29 13.95 20.79
CA ARG A 460 17.82 14.34 19.46
C ARG A 460 16.35 14.73 19.56
N THR A 461 16.00 15.88 19.03
CA THR A 461 14.67 16.48 19.20
C THR A 461 14.04 16.75 17.84
N LEU A 462 12.87 16.17 17.58
CA LEU A 462 12.02 16.50 16.45
C LEU A 462 10.81 17.30 16.93
N ILE A 463 10.60 18.47 16.37
CA ILE A 463 9.42 19.31 16.60
C ILE A 463 8.61 19.31 15.32
N SER A 464 7.36 18.89 15.38
CA SER A 464 6.45 18.87 14.22
C SER A 464 5.26 19.78 14.49
N PHE A 465 5.10 20.82 13.66
CA PHE A 465 3.89 21.62 13.65
C PHE A 465 2.87 20.99 12.70
N GLU A 466 1.62 20.88 13.15
CA GLU A 466 0.50 20.64 12.25
C GLU A 466 0.21 21.92 11.44
N PRO A 467 -0.28 21.81 10.19
CA PRO A 467 -0.66 22.98 9.41
C PRO A 467 -1.70 23.84 10.13
N GLY A 468 -1.43 25.13 10.26
CA GLY A 468 -2.31 26.07 10.95
C GLY A 468 -1.62 27.37 11.32
N GLU A 469 -2.39 28.28 11.92
CA GLU A 469 -1.91 29.56 12.45
C GLU A 469 -1.74 29.48 13.96
N TYR A 470 -0.65 30.03 14.46
CA TYR A 470 -0.25 30.00 15.87
C TYR A 470 0.09 31.41 16.34
N GLN A 471 -0.74 32.01 17.20
CA GLN A 471 -0.38 33.23 17.92
C GLN A 471 0.43 32.89 19.17
N LEU A 472 1.68 33.38 19.24
CA LEU A 472 2.62 32.99 20.31
C LEU A 472 2.55 33.90 21.54
N GLY A 473 2.14 35.15 21.36
CA GLY A 473 2.01 36.19 22.40
C GLY A 473 3.33 36.72 22.96
N LYS A 474 4.44 36.01 22.71
CA LYS A 474 5.84 36.37 22.90
C LYS A 474 6.73 35.42 22.08
N PRO A 475 7.99 35.79 21.79
CA PRO A 475 8.91 34.96 20.98
C PRO A 475 9.14 33.56 21.56
N LEU A 476 9.17 32.53 20.69
CA LEU A 476 9.53 31.17 21.08
C LEU A 476 11.04 31.02 21.21
N ILE A 477 11.50 30.39 22.29
CA ILE A 477 12.92 30.20 22.57
C ILE A 477 13.20 28.71 22.73
N LEU A 478 14.08 28.17 21.87
CA LEU A 478 14.68 26.85 22.03
C LEU A 478 16.14 27.02 22.42
N ARG A 479 16.57 26.38 23.50
CA ARG A 479 17.94 26.51 24.01
C ARG A 479 18.54 25.21 24.51
N GLU A 480 19.86 25.10 24.45
CA GLU A 480 20.65 24.02 25.09
C GLU A 480 20.16 22.61 24.73
N ALA A 481 19.71 22.42 23.49
CA ALA A 481 19.25 21.14 22.96
C ALA A 481 20.37 20.44 22.14
N GLY A 482 20.28 19.13 21.97
CA GLY A 482 21.17 18.37 21.10
C GLY A 482 20.93 18.67 19.61
N HIS A 483 20.73 17.64 18.80
CA HIS A 483 20.35 17.83 17.40
C HIS A 483 18.85 18.12 17.29
N VAL A 484 18.50 19.29 16.76
CA VAL A 484 17.12 19.74 16.60
C VAL A 484 16.71 19.68 15.14
N GLU A 485 15.56 19.06 14.88
CA GLU A 485 14.84 19.11 13.62
C GLU A 485 13.46 19.72 13.84
N ILE A 486 13.12 20.78 13.11
CA ILE A 486 11.83 21.45 13.16
C ILE A 486 11.15 21.32 11.79
N ARG A 487 10.01 20.63 11.74
CA ARG A 487 9.19 20.46 10.55
C ARG A 487 7.90 21.26 10.70
N GLY A 488 7.77 22.31 9.90
CA GLY A 488 6.65 23.23 9.96
C GLY A 488 5.41 22.77 9.21
N HIS A 489 5.54 21.97 8.15
CA HIS A 489 4.44 21.62 7.24
C HIS A 489 3.60 22.84 6.79
N ARG A 490 4.26 23.99 6.59
CA ARG A 490 3.69 25.31 6.26
C ARG A 490 2.84 25.95 7.35
N ALA A 491 3.07 25.61 8.61
CA ALA A 491 2.53 26.34 9.75
C ALA A 491 2.99 27.81 9.77
N LEU A 492 2.09 28.70 10.20
CA LEU A 492 2.33 30.12 10.37
C LEU A 492 2.41 30.45 11.86
N LEU A 493 3.56 30.94 12.30
CA LEU A 493 3.78 31.44 13.65
C LEU A 493 3.77 32.97 13.60
N GLY A 494 2.75 33.56 14.22
CA GLY A 494 2.56 35.01 14.29
C GLY A 494 2.90 35.54 15.67
N GLU A 495 3.70 36.61 15.69
CA GLU A 495 4.02 37.36 16.90
C GLU A 495 3.66 38.84 16.75
N SER A 496 2.58 39.24 17.42
CA SER A 496 2.03 40.61 17.35
C SER A 496 2.84 41.66 18.12
N LYS A 497 3.69 41.24 19.07
CA LYS A 497 4.36 42.16 20.01
C LYS A 497 5.87 42.22 19.84
N SER A 498 6.46 41.43 18.95
CA SER A 498 7.89 41.43 18.67
C SER A 498 8.19 41.13 17.21
N GLU A 499 9.32 41.65 16.75
CA GLU A 499 9.94 41.37 15.48
C GLU A 499 10.57 39.96 15.44
N ARG A 500 10.86 39.38 16.61
CA ARG A 500 11.43 38.04 16.76
C ARG A 500 10.31 37.03 16.99
N VAL A 501 10.29 35.97 16.20
CA VAL A 501 9.26 34.91 16.32
C VAL A 501 9.86 33.66 16.93
N LEU A 502 11.01 33.21 16.40
CA LEU A 502 11.69 32.01 16.85
C LEU A 502 13.19 32.29 17.07
N ILE A 503 13.65 31.98 18.28
CA ILE A 503 15.04 32.09 18.70
C ILE A 503 15.56 30.70 19.03
N VAL A 504 16.59 30.25 18.33
CA VAL A 504 17.29 28.98 18.60
C VAL A 504 18.69 29.29 19.08
N ARG A 505 19.04 28.85 20.28
CA ARG A 505 20.31 29.18 20.93
C ARG A 505 21.02 27.94 21.45
N ASP A 506 22.34 27.91 21.35
CA ASP A 506 23.19 26.92 22.03
C ASP A 506 22.82 25.45 21.74
N CYS A 507 22.31 25.17 20.54
CA CYS A 507 21.98 23.81 20.14
C CYS A 507 23.17 23.13 19.43
N GLU A 508 23.24 21.79 19.42
CA GLU A 508 24.30 21.07 18.71
C GLU A 508 24.16 21.22 17.18
N SER A 509 22.92 21.14 16.68
CA SER A 509 22.59 21.45 15.29
C SER A 509 21.12 21.83 15.13
N LEU A 510 20.79 22.58 14.08
CA LEU A 510 19.43 22.93 13.68
C LEU A 510 19.19 22.56 12.21
N VAL A 511 18.12 21.81 11.98
CA VAL A 511 17.47 21.68 10.66
C VAL A 511 16.05 22.23 10.80
N LEU A 512 15.71 23.25 10.02
CA LEU A 512 14.38 23.86 10.03
C LEU A 512 13.82 23.88 8.62
N GLU A 513 12.63 23.28 8.45
CA GLU A 513 11.97 23.14 7.15
C GLU A 513 10.50 23.56 7.19
N GLY A 514 10.08 24.39 6.23
CA GLY A 514 8.67 24.61 5.92
C GLY A 514 7.88 25.39 6.99
N LEU A 515 8.45 26.44 7.57
CA LEU A 515 7.77 27.33 8.53
C LEU A 515 7.58 28.73 7.96
N THR A 516 6.46 29.36 8.31
CA THR A 516 6.21 30.79 8.09
C THR A 516 6.26 31.52 9.43
N LEU A 517 7.10 32.56 9.52
CA LEU A 517 7.35 33.36 10.72
C LEU A 517 6.98 34.81 10.42
N VAL A 518 6.08 35.39 11.19
CA VAL A 518 5.59 36.77 11.00
C VAL A 518 5.72 37.54 12.31
N GLY A 519 6.55 38.57 12.35
CA GLY A 519 6.74 39.45 13.52
C GLY A 519 6.28 40.88 13.24
N ASP A 520 5.30 41.37 14.01
CA ASP A 520 4.53 42.58 13.65
C ASP A 520 4.88 43.86 14.44
N ALA A 521 5.77 43.81 15.43
CA ALA A 521 6.07 44.99 16.27
C ALA A 521 7.56 45.20 16.52
N ILE A 522 8.00 46.45 16.38
CA ILE A 522 9.40 46.87 16.54
C ILE A 522 9.51 47.87 17.70
N GLY A 523 10.72 48.07 18.24
CA GLY A 523 11.01 49.12 19.22
C GLY A 523 10.77 48.70 20.68
N ARG A 524 10.14 49.57 21.49
CA ARG A 524 10.01 49.36 22.95
C ARG A 524 9.17 48.14 23.29
N MET A 525 8.05 47.93 22.58
CA MET A 525 7.16 46.79 22.80
C MET A 525 7.85 45.46 22.46
N GLY A 526 8.58 45.40 21.34
CA GLY A 526 9.40 44.24 20.96
C GLY A 526 10.42 43.85 22.02
N ARG A 527 11.13 44.85 22.57
CA ARG A 527 12.10 44.63 23.67
C ARG A 527 11.44 44.10 24.95
N GLU A 528 10.27 44.61 25.31
CA GLU A 528 9.53 44.13 26.48
C GLU A 528 9.04 42.69 26.30
N ALA A 529 8.53 42.33 25.12
CA ALA A 529 8.11 40.97 24.79
C ALA A 529 9.29 39.98 24.76
N LEU A 530 10.44 40.41 24.21
CA LEU A 530 11.68 39.64 24.25
C LEU A 530 12.14 39.41 25.69
N ARG A 531 12.16 40.45 26.53
CA ARG A 531 12.56 40.35 27.94
C ARG A 531 11.65 39.39 28.71
N GLU A 532 10.35 39.40 28.42
CA GLU A 532 9.40 38.44 29.01
C GLU A 532 9.68 37.00 28.55
N ALA A 533 9.99 36.79 27.26
CA ALA A 533 10.33 35.47 26.72
C ALA A 533 11.65 34.94 27.31
N LEU A 534 12.70 35.77 27.36
CA LEU A 534 13.99 35.43 27.96
C LEU A 534 13.84 35.06 29.44
N SER A 535 13.11 35.87 30.21
CA SER A 535 12.80 35.58 31.61
C SER A 535 12.05 34.25 31.77
N PHE A 536 11.07 33.96 30.89
CA PHE A 536 10.35 32.68 30.91
C PHE A 536 11.27 31.49 30.57
N ALA A 537 12.18 31.67 29.61
CA ALA A 537 13.20 30.69 29.25
C ALA A 537 14.29 30.55 30.31
N GLY A 538 14.42 31.48 31.26
CA GLY A 538 15.43 31.48 32.31
C GLY A 538 16.80 31.97 31.81
N LEU A 539 16.81 32.96 30.91
CA LEU A 539 17.99 33.64 30.39
C LEU A 539 18.04 35.07 30.95
N ASP A 540 19.24 35.57 31.24
CA ASP A 540 19.49 36.96 31.63
C ASP A 540 19.59 37.87 30.39
N ASP A 541 19.26 39.15 30.54
CA ASP A 541 19.09 40.13 29.44
C ASP A 541 20.43 40.70 28.91
N ASP A 542 21.57 40.16 29.37
CA ASP A 542 22.84 40.89 29.42
C ASP A 542 23.62 40.98 28.09
N ASP A 543 23.20 40.32 27.00
CA ASP A 543 23.89 40.40 25.69
C ASP A 543 22.96 40.44 24.44
N ASP A 544 21.75 39.86 24.50
CA ASP A 544 20.92 39.63 23.29
C ASP A 544 20.25 40.91 22.74
N GLY A 545 19.97 41.89 23.61
CA GLY A 545 19.36 43.17 23.22
C GLY A 545 20.25 44.05 22.33
N THR A 546 21.55 43.74 22.25
CA THR A 546 22.53 44.46 21.42
C THR A 546 22.80 43.79 20.07
N THR A 547 22.35 42.54 19.89
CA THR A 547 22.53 41.78 18.65
C THR A 547 21.41 42.09 17.65
N LEU A 548 21.74 42.15 16.35
CA LEU A 548 20.77 42.30 15.27
C LEU A 548 19.90 41.03 15.23
N GLY A 549 18.66 41.13 15.71
CA GLY A 549 17.71 40.03 15.71
C GLY A 549 16.81 40.04 14.49
N GLY A 550 16.29 38.86 14.14
CA GLY A 550 15.26 38.74 13.13
C GLY A 550 14.12 37.81 13.50
N ALA A 551 13.10 37.75 12.63
CA ALA A 551 11.95 36.87 12.78
C ALA A 551 12.38 35.43 13.08
N LEU A 552 13.44 34.97 12.40
CA LEU A 552 14.23 33.81 12.80
C LEU A 552 15.62 34.25 13.27
N THR A 553 15.96 33.92 14.52
CA THR A 553 17.28 34.19 15.09
C THR A 553 17.92 32.87 15.53
N VAL A 554 19.08 32.52 14.98
CA VAL A 554 19.87 31.35 15.39
C VAL A 554 21.19 31.82 15.96
N GLN A 555 21.48 31.44 17.20
CA GLN A 555 22.68 31.84 17.93
C GLN A 555 23.46 30.60 18.38
N ASP A 556 24.77 30.66 18.24
CA ASP A 556 25.72 29.71 18.82
C ASP A 556 25.34 28.25 18.51
N THR A 557 24.94 27.98 17.27
CA THR A 557 24.56 26.64 16.80
C THR A 557 25.50 26.24 15.65
N PRO A 558 26.43 25.29 15.83
CA PRO A 558 27.52 25.04 14.87
C PRO A 558 27.09 24.51 13.50
N GLN A 559 25.93 23.86 13.39
CA GLN A 559 25.41 23.32 12.14
C GLN A 559 23.98 23.81 11.95
N VAL A 560 23.76 24.67 10.95
CA VAL A 560 22.45 25.28 10.67
C VAL A 560 22.07 25.02 9.24
N ARG A 561 20.91 24.40 9.04
CA ARG A 561 20.25 24.26 7.73
C ARG A 561 18.83 24.79 7.80
N LEU A 562 18.54 25.78 6.95
CA LEU A 562 17.23 26.39 6.80
C LEU A 562 16.73 26.14 5.37
N LEU A 563 15.56 25.52 5.23
CA LEU A 563 14.96 25.18 3.93
C LEU A 563 13.48 25.58 3.90
N ASP A 564 13.02 26.20 2.81
CA ASP A 564 11.60 26.57 2.61
C ASP A 564 11.02 27.38 3.80
N VAL A 565 11.81 28.32 4.32
CA VAL A 565 11.41 29.19 5.44
C VAL A 565 10.90 30.52 4.90
N LYS A 566 9.73 30.95 5.36
CA LYS A 566 9.21 32.28 5.10
C LYS A 566 9.36 33.14 6.35
N ALA A 567 10.07 34.26 6.26
CA ALA A 567 10.30 35.16 7.37
C ALA A 567 9.85 36.58 7.00
N SER A 568 8.92 37.13 7.78
CA SER A 568 8.38 38.47 7.60
C SER A 568 8.56 39.30 8.86
N VAL A 569 9.01 40.54 8.71
CA VAL A 569 9.10 41.54 9.78
C VAL A 569 8.35 42.80 9.35
N ALA A 570 7.58 43.39 10.26
CA ALA A 570 6.74 44.56 10.00
C ALA A 570 7.44 45.74 9.30
N ALA A 571 6.66 46.44 8.47
CA ALA A 571 6.96 47.70 7.78
C ALA A 571 7.16 48.93 8.69
N ASP A 572 8.07 48.86 9.65
CA ASP A 572 8.49 50.01 10.47
C ASP A 572 9.96 50.39 10.19
N GLU A 573 10.34 51.65 10.46
CA GLU A 573 11.67 52.25 10.17
C GLU A 573 12.75 51.86 11.20
N GLY A 574 12.51 50.81 11.99
CA GLY A 574 13.41 50.37 13.05
C GLY A 574 14.79 49.97 12.54
N LEU A 575 15.79 50.82 12.79
CA LEU A 575 17.21 50.56 12.52
C LEU A 575 17.66 49.27 13.24
N GLY A 576 17.74 48.15 12.51
CA GLY A 576 18.42 46.95 12.97
C GLY A 576 17.62 45.65 13.01
N ALA A 577 16.34 45.64 12.62
CA ALA A 577 15.63 44.37 12.44
C ALA A 577 16.12 43.65 11.16
N MET A 578 16.14 42.33 11.21
CA MET A 578 16.51 41.48 10.08
C MET A 578 15.44 40.41 9.84
N GLY A 579 15.36 39.81 8.66
CA GLY A 579 14.45 38.69 8.42
C GLY A 579 14.94 37.38 9.06
N ILE A 580 16.14 36.95 8.66
CA ILE A 580 16.80 35.75 9.18
C ILE A 580 18.21 36.11 9.64
N THR A 581 18.56 35.73 10.87
CA THR A 581 19.90 35.93 11.39
C THR A 581 20.51 34.66 11.97
N VAL A 582 21.79 34.45 11.67
CA VAL A 582 22.57 33.31 12.14
C VAL A 582 23.91 33.83 12.66
N HIS A 583 24.13 33.71 13.96
CA HIS A 583 25.28 34.29 14.68
C HIS A 583 26.07 33.23 15.43
N ASP A 584 27.40 33.35 15.37
CA ASP A 584 28.34 32.70 16.30
C ASP A 584 29.00 33.80 17.15
N LEU A 585 28.46 34.01 18.36
CA LEU A 585 28.89 35.04 19.31
C LEU A 585 30.18 34.59 19.99
N ALA A 586 31.14 35.52 20.10
CA ALA A 586 32.48 35.20 20.61
C ALA A 586 32.50 34.81 22.10
N SER A 587 31.48 35.18 22.88
CA SER A 587 31.41 34.99 24.34
C SER A 587 31.29 33.51 24.78
N ILE A 588 30.82 32.60 23.91
CA ILE A 588 30.63 31.17 24.22
C ILE A 588 31.71 30.26 23.59
N LYS A 589 32.65 30.82 22.82
CA LYS A 589 33.72 30.06 22.13
C LYS A 589 34.66 29.27 23.05
N ALA A 590 34.81 29.67 24.30
CA ALA A 590 35.71 29.00 25.26
C ALA A 590 35.26 27.59 25.67
N LYS A 591 33.98 27.21 25.47
CA LYS A 591 33.42 25.93 25.93
C LYS A 591 33.42 24.80 24.90
N ARG A 592 33.66 25.06 23.60
CA ARG A 592 33.26 24.14 22.50
C ARG A 592 34.38 23.55 21.63
N ASN A 593 35.62 23.47 22.12
CA ASN A 593 36.72 22.74 21.44
C ASN A 593 36.77 22.98 19.91
N GLU A 594 36.82 24.24 19.47
CA GLU A 594 37.02 24.62 18.07
C GLU A 594 35.91 24.26 17.06
N ALA A 595 34.71 23.85 17.49
CA ALA A 595 33.60 23.56 16.57
C ALA A 595 33.25 24.81 15.71
N ARG A 596 33.41 24.69 14.39
CA ARG A 596 33.24 25.82 13.45
C ARG A 596 31.82 25.88 12.89
N MET A 597 31.25 27.07 12.81
CA MET A 597 29.88 27.28 12.31
C MET A 597 29.77 27.03 10.79
N HIS A 598 28.82 26.17 10.41
CA HIS A 598 28.43 25.87 9.04
C HIS A 598 26.95 26.21 8.84
N VAL A 599 26.66 27.02 7.83
CA VAL A 599 25.34 27.58 7.58
C VAL A 599 24.93 27.31 6.13
N ASP A 600 23.72 26.79 5.94
CA ASP A 600 23.10 26.45 4.66
C ASP A 600 21.68 27.01 4.65
N ILE A 601 21.43 28.06 3.88
CA ILE A 601 20.12 28.75 3.79
C ILE A 601 19.65 28.67 2.35
N GLY A 602 18.61 27.85 2.12
CA GLY A 602 18.13 27.48 0.80
C GLY A 602 16.62 27.67 0.65
N HIS A 603 16.16 28.14 -0.51
CA HIS A 603 14.73 28.17 -0.85
C HIS A 603 13.86 29.00 0.12
N CYS A 604 14.44 29.97 0.82
CA CYS A 604 13.70 30.81 1.77
C CYS A 604 13.11 32.04 1.08
N THR A 605 12.00 32.56 1.63
CA THR A 605 11.42 33.85 1.26
C THR A 605 11.53 34.81 2.44
N VAL A 606 12.10 35.98 2.24
CA VAL A 606 12.29 36.98 3.29
C VAL A 606 11.67 38.31 2.87
N THR A 607 10.77 38.82 3.69
CA THR A 607 10.13 40.13 3.49
C THR A 607 10.39 41.00 4.71
N VAL A 608 10.92 42.21 4.50
CA VAL A 608 11.29 43.09 5.60
C VAL A 608 10.85 44.53 5.34
N GLY A 609 10.67 45.29 6.42
CA GLY A 609 10.30 46.69 6.37
C GLY A 609 11.42 47.62 5.89
N ALA A 610 11.09 48.90 5.80
CA ALA A 610 12.01 49.97 5.40
C ALA A 610 13.27 49.98 6.29
N ASN A 611 14.45 50.14 5.68
CA ASN A 611 15.74 50.26 6.39
C ASN A 611 16.13 49.05 7.29
N GLN A 612 15.46 47.91 7.12
CA GLN A 612 15.79 46.63 7.74
C GLN A 612 16.65 45.78 6.80
N GLY A 613 17.12 44.60 7.21
CA GLY A 613 17.89 43.73 6.31
C GLY A 613 17.32 42.33 6.15
N GLY A 614 17.63 41.66 5.05
CA GLY A 614 17.09 40.35 4.75
C GLY A 614 17.76 39.21 5.54
N ILE A 615 18.91 38.72 5.06
CA ILE A 615 19.64 37.60 5.66
C ILE A 615 20.99 38.08 6.20
N LEU A 616 21.28 37.75 7.45
CA LEU A 616 22.57 38.02 8.10
C LEU A 616 23.22 36.74 8.63
N CYS A 617 24.44 36.46 8.18
CA CYS A 617 25.28 35.41 8.74
C CYS A 617 26.54 36.03 9.35
N VAL A 618 26.79 35.83 10.64
CA VAL A 618 27.98 36.37 11.33
C VAL A 618 28.88 35.25 11.82
N ASN A 619 30.18 35.31 11.49
CA ASN A 619 31.23 34.37 11.89
C ASN A 619 31.05 32.92 11.38
N ALA A 620 30.37 32.73 10.24
CA ALA A 620 30.25 31.42 9.62
C ALA A 620 31.54 30.99 8.90
N ARG A 621 32.16 29.88 9.31
CA ARG A 621 33.32 29.30 8.61
C ARG A 621 32.95 28.81 7.22
N ARG A 622 31.76 28.24 7.08
CA ARG A 622 31.17 27.90 5.78
C ARG A 622 29.75 28.48 5.73
N ALA A 623 29.50 29.35 4.75
CA ALA A 623 28.16 29.90 4.51
C ALA A 623 27.75 29.60 3.07
N ARG A 624 26.61 28.95 2.90
CA ARG A 624 25.95 28.77 1.61
C ARG A 624 24.57 29.39 1.69
N VAL A 625 24.33 30.41 0.87
CA VAL A 625 23.04 31.11 0.79
C VAL A 625 22.58 31.02 -0.64
N HIS A 626 21.54 30.22 -0.91
CA HIS A 626 21.17 29.91 -2.28
C HIS A 626 19.67 29.80 -2.54
N ASP A 627 19.26 30.09 -3.76
CA ASP A 627 17.86 29.92 -4.21
C ASP A 627 16.84 30.66 -3.33
N ASN A 628 17.22 31.79 -2.71
CA ASN A 628 16.34 32.59 -1.84
C ASN A 628 15.72 33.79 -2.58
N VAL A 629 14.56 34.23 -2.11
CA VAL A 629 13.85 35.43 -2.59
C VAL A 629 13.73 36.43 -1.44
N LEU A 630 14.28 37.62 -1.63
CA LEU A 630 14.30 38.68 -0.62
C LEU A 630 13.66 39.93 -1.19
N GLY A 631 12.73 40.54 -0.44
CA GLY A 631 12.02 41.75 -0.87
C GLY A 631 11.76 42.73 0.28
N ALA A 632 11.66 44.01 -0.06
CA ALA A 632 11.02 44.98 0.81
C ALA A 632 9.49 44.72 0.84
N GLU A 633 8.86 44.91 2.01
CA GLU A 633 7.40 44.79 2.15
C GLU A 633 6.67 45.86 1.31
N ASP A 634 7.21 47.08 1.29
CA ASP A 634 6.72 48.22 0.52
C ASP A 634 7.75 48.57 -0.58
N PRO A 635 7.40 48.48 -1.88
CA PRO A 635 8.30 48.79 -2.99
C PRO A 635 8.87 50.21 -2.96
N ASP A 636 8.12 51.16 -2.40
CA ASP A 636 8.52 52.58 -2.31
C ASP A 636 9.46 52.85 -1.13
N LYS A 637 9.64 51.86 -0.23
CA LYS A 637 10.48 51.97 0.97
C LYS A 637 11.53 50.86 1.00
N PRO A 638 12.74 51.11 0.47
CA PRO A 638 13.71 50.05 0.29
C PRO A 638 14.21 49.45 1.61
N MET A 639 14.50 48.15 1.58
CA MET A 639 15.26 47.50 2.65
C MET A 639 16.71 47.97 2.62
N ARG A 640 17.38 48.07 3.78
CA ARG A 640 18.77 48.52 3.89
C ARG A 640 19.74 47.60 3.17
N CYS A 641 19.62 46.29 3.40
CA CYS A 641 20.50 45.30 2.79
C CYS A 641 19.80 43.97 2.50
N GLY A 642 20.14 43.32 1.38
CA GLY A 642 19.63 42.00 1.03
C GLY A 642 20.30 40.89 1.85
N ILE A 643 21.52 40.50 1.47
CA ILE A 643 22.26 39.39 2.09
C ILE A 643 23.60 39.91 2.60
N VAL A 644 23.91 39.66 3.87
CA VAL A 644 25.19 40.04 4.48
C VAL A 644 25.82 38.83 5.16
N VAL A 645 27.04 38.49 4.75
CA VAL A 645 27.88 37.50 5.42
C VAL A 645 29.10 38.21 6.00
N ALA A 646 29.18 38.32 7.32
CA ALA A 646 30.19 39.13 7.98
C ALA A 646 30.95 38.40 9.09
N GLY A 647 32.10 38.95 9.50
CA GLY A 647 32.78 38.56 10.74
C GLY A 647 34.25 38.16 10.59
N SER A 648 34.90 37.93 11.73
CA SER A 648 36.35 37.73 11.83
C SER A 648 36.82 36.31 11.47
N SER A 649 35.89 35.36 11.31
CA SER A 649 36.17 33.93 11.10
C SER A 649 35.50 33.35 9.84
N LEU A 650 35.57 34.08 8.71
CA LEU A 650 35.03 33.61 7.43
C LEU A 650 36.00 32.60 6.77
N GLY A 651 35.46 31.48 6.28
CA GLY A 651 36.21 30.52 5.47
C GLY A 651 35.71 30.52 4.03
N SER A 652 34.80 29.60 3.70
CA SER A 652 34.20 29.50 2.37
C SER A 652 32.77 30.06 2.37
N VAL A 653 32.57 31.16 1.64
CA VAL A 653 31.27 31.80 1.46
C VAL A 653 30.81 31.61 0.02
N ARG A 654 29.57 31.13 -0.16
CA ARG A 654 28.92 31.01 -1.46
C ARG A 654 27.51 31.62 -1.39
N VAL A 655 27.25 32.56 -2.29
CA VAL A 655 25.93 33.18 -2.46
C VAL A 655 25.50 32.95 -3.90
N ASP A 656 24.54 32.05 -4.12
CA ASP A 656 24.20 31.57 -5.47
C ASP A 656 22.70 31.50 -5.79
N ARG A 657 22.27 32.02 -6.95
CA ARG A 657 20.86 31.96 -7.41
C ARG A 657 19.84 32.65 -6.48
N ASN A 658 20.20 33.77 -5.87
CA ASN A 658 19.25 34.54 -5.06
C ASN A 658 18.63 35.70 -5.86
N LEU A 659 17.39 36.03 -5.56
CA LEU A 659 16.68 37.22 -6.02
C LEU A 659 16.58 38.22 -4.86
N VAL A 660 17.07 39.44 -5.07
CA VAL A 660 17.04 40.53 -4.09
C VAL A 660 16.36 41.73 -4.73
N GLU A 661 15.15 42.09 -4.29
CA GLU A 661 14.35 43.16 -4.86
C GLU A 661 14.07 44.27 -3.85
N GLY A 662 14.17 45.53 -4.27
CA GLY A 662 13.80 46.68 -3.43
C GLY A 662 14.78 46.95 -2.29
N SER A 663 16.08 46.68 -2.47
CA SER A 663 17.11 47.01 -1.48
C SER A 663 17.95 48.23 -1.85
N ALA A 664 18.42 48.99 -0.86
CA ALA A 664 19.42 50.03 -1.02
C ALA A 664 20.85 49.47 -1.21
N SER A 665 21.13 48.31 -0.61
CA SER A 665 22.36 47.53 -0.82
C SER A 665 22.04 46.06 -1.04
N GLY A 666 22.68 45.41 -2.02
CA GLY A 666 22.39 44.03 -2.37
C GLY A 666 23.08 43.02 -1.45
N ILE A 667 24.18 42.44 -1.92
CA ILE A 667 24.90 41.32 -1.28
C ILE A 667 26.27 41.78 -0.79
N ALA A 668 26.58 41.57 0.49
CA ALA A 668 27.87 41.91 1.08
C ALA A 668 28.56 40.71 1.73
N VAL A 669 29.87 40.59 1.50
CA VAL A 669 30.75 39.69 2.26
C VAL A 669 31.89 40.50 2.87
N ALA A 670 31.91 40.65 4.19
CA ALA A 670 32.84 41.56 4.87
C ALA A 670 33.49 40.94 6.12
N THR A 671 34.81 40.97 6.22
CA THR A 671 35.53 40.40 7.38
C THR A 671 35.58 41.31 8.61
N ALA A 672 35.06 42.54 8.49
CA ALA A 672 34.86 43.48 9.59
C ALA A 672 33.53 44.22 9.39
N LEU A 673 32.78 44.43 10.47
CA LEU A 673 31.65 45.36 10.48
C LEU A 673 32.18 46.79 10.37
N ALA A 674 31.48 47.66 9.64
CA ALA A 674 31.87 49.05 9.46
C ALA A 674 32.06 49.73 10.83
N GLY A 675 33.31 50.10 11.17
CA GLY A 675 33.64 50.83 12.40
C GLY A 675 34.89 50.37 13.16
N ASP A 676 35.49 49.23 12.84
CA ASP A 676 36.66 48.71 13.59
C ASP A 676 38.00 49.04 12.88
N PRO A 677 38.88 49.90 13.45
CA PRO A 677 40.01 50.51 12.73
C PRO A 677 41.30 49.67 12.71
N LYS A 678 41.27 48.37 13.03
CA LYS A 678 42.48 47.53 13.05
C LYS A 678 42.52 46.56 11.85
N PRO A 679 43.34 46.84 10.82
CA PRO A 679 43.57 45.88 9.73
C PRO A 679 44.45 44.72 10.24
N GLY A 680 43.81 43.73 10.86
CA GLY A 680 44.41 42.42 11.10
C GLY A 680 44.29 41.53 9.86
N LYS A 681 45.15 40.49 9.75
CA LYS A 681 45.19 39.45 8.70
C LYS A 681 43.91 38.58 8.57
N GLN A 682 42.72 39.13 8.78
CA GLN A 682 41.46 38.39 8.70
C GLN A 682 40.86 38.58 7.29
N ALA A 683 40.96 37.53 6.50
CA ALA A 683 40.44 37.40 5.14
C ALA A 683 39.61 36.12 5.04
N ALA A 684 38.54 36.13 4.25
CA ALA A 684 37.83 34.90 3.90
C ALA A 684 38.70 34.00 3.00
N ASP A 685 38.69 32.68 3.19
CA ASP A 685 39.47 31.76 2.33
C ASP A 685 38.98 31.78 0.87
N ARG A 686 37.64 31.80 0.68
CA ARG A 686 37.00 31.78 -0.63
C ARG A 686 35.65 32.47 -0.58
N VAL A 687 35.40 33.38 -1.51
CA VAL A 687 34.12 34.06 -1.70
C VAL A 687 33.65 33.83 -3.13
N GLY A 688 32.49 33.21 -3.30
CA GLY A 688 31.82 33.03 -4.59
C GLY A 688 30.43 33.65 -4.57
N ILE A 689 30.17 34.64 -5.41
CA ILE A 689 28.87 35.29 -5.57
C ILE A 689 28.48 35.12 -7.03
N ALA A 690 27.48 34.28 -7.32
CA ALA A 690 27.15 33.97 -8.71
C ALA A 690 25.68 33.72 -9.00
N HIS A 691 25.24 34.07 -10.22
CA HIS A 691 23.87 33.83 -10.70
C HIS A 691 22.79 34.52 -9.85
N ASN A 692 23.09 35.62 -9.16
CA ASN A 692 22.11 36.36 -8.38
C ASN A 692 21.47 37.47 -9.23
N ASP A 693 20.18 37.75 -9.03
CA ASP A 693 19.48 38.91 -9.59
C ASP A 693 19.23 39.92 -8.47
N ILE A 694 19.81 41.12 -8.61
CA ILE A 694 19.84 42.17 -7.61
C ILE A 694 19.23 43.43 -8.21
N GLN A 695 18.01 43.74 -7.78
CA GLN A 695 17.25 44.90 -8.21
C GLN A 695 17.20 45.91 -7.06
N LEU A 696 18.00 46.97 -7.18
CA LEU A 696 18.13 47.99 -6.15
C LEU A 696 17.06 49.08 -6.32
N SER A 697 16.50 49.52 -5.20
CA SER A 697 15.65 50.71 -5.13
C SER A 697 16.36 51.78 -4.31
N LEU A 698 16.74 52.88 -4.97
CA LEU A 698 17.59 53.95 -4.42
C LEU A 698 16.82 55.25 -4.19
N GLN A 699 15.49 55.22 -4.29
CA GLN A 699 14.65 56.39 -4.06
C GLN A 699 14.78 56.83 -2.60
N GLY A 700 15.30 58.04 -2.38
CA GLY A 700 15.53 58.58 -1.03
C GLY A 700 16.74 58.02 -0.28
N ALA A 701 17.61 57.25 -0.94
CA ALA A 701 18.85 56.76 -0.33
C ALA A 701 19.87 57.91 -0.17
N ASP A 702 20.45 58.04 1.03
CA ASP A 702 21.59 58.95 1.25
C ASP A 702 22.80 58.50 0.42
N ARG A 703 23.65 59.45 0.01
CA ARG A 703 24.90 59.23 -0.78
C ARG A 703 25.92 58.26 -0.17
N LEU A 704 25.66 57.70 1.00
CA LEU A 704 26.62 56.90 1.76
C LEU A 704 26.39 55.41 1.56
N GLY A 705 27.15 54.84 0.61
CA GLY A 705 27.59 53.46 0.71
C GLY A 705 26.77 52.42 -0.04
N CYS A 706 25.86 52.79 -0.95
CA CYS A 706 25.07 51.85 -1.76
C CYS A 706 25.94 50.95 -2.66
N PHE A 707 25.61 49.67 -2.74
CA PHE A 707 26.28 48.71 -3.64
C PHE A 707 25.35 47.60 -4.10
N GLY A 708 25.62 47.02 -5.27
CA GLY A 708 24.98 45.76 -5.70
C GLY A 708 25.61 44.56 -4.99
N VAL A 709 26.91 44.38 -5.21
CA VAL A 709 27.74 43.35 -4.59
C VAL A 709 28.94 44.02 -3.92
N ALA A 710 29.24 43.69 -2.68
CA ALA A 710 30.45 44.13 -1.99
C ALA A 710 31.24 42.97 -1.43
N VAL A 711 32.54 42.91 -1.70
CA VAL A 711 33.46 41.92 -1.14
C VAL A 711 34.64 42.62 -0.47
N GLY A 712 34.83 42.37 0.82
CA GLY A 712 35.98 42.84 1.60
C GLY A 712 37.21 41.93 1.44
N ASN A 713 37.97 41.69 2.52
CA ASN A 713 39.20 40.89 2.46
C ASN A 713 38.93 39.40 2.15
N ALA A 714 39.58 38.84 1.13
CA ALA A 714 39.45 37.43 0.76
C ALA A 714 40.65 36.89 -0.04
N GLU A 715 41.05 35.64 0.19
CA GLU A 715 42.15 35.00 -0.54
C GLU A 715 41.76 34.66 -1.98
N ASN A 716 40.54 34.16 -2.20
CA ASN A 716 39.99 33.85 -3.52
C ASN A 716 38.60 34.47 -3.69
N VAL A 717 38.42 35.28 -4.74
CA VAL A 717 37.14 35.93 -5.05
C VAL A 717 36.65 35.54 -6.44
N GLN A 718 35.39 35.14 -6.54
CA GLN A 718 34.68 34.91 -7.79
C GLN A 718 33.33 35.63 -7.75
N VAL A 719 33.15 36.62 -8.61
CA VAL A 719 31.87 37.32 -8.83
C VAL A 719 31.48 37.08 -10.29
N ALA A 720 30.53 36.17 -10.54
CA ALA A 720 30.23 35.73 -11.90
C ALA A 720 28.74 35.61 -12.22
N HIS A 721 28.33 35.99 -13.42
CA HIS A 721 26.93 35.84 -13.88
C HIS A 721 25.90 36.52 -12.98
N ASN A 722 26.22 37.65 -12.34
CA ASN A 722 25.25 38.39 -11.54
C ASN A 722 24.55 39.48 -12.35
N GLU A 723 23.25 39.55 -12.09
CA GLU A 723 22.26 40.58 -12.38
C GLU A 723 22.33 41.81 -11.45
N VAL A 724 22.81 42.99 -11.83
CA VAL A 724 22.66 44.19 -10.99
C VAL A 724 21.91 45.29 -11.73
N ARG A 725 20.72 45.66 -11.26
CA ARG A 725 19.87 46.69 -11.87
C ARG A 725 19.48 47.75 -10.86
N ALA A 726 19.54 49.01 -11.28
CA ALA A 726 18.95 50.14 -10.56
C ALA A 726 18.49 51.21 -11.56
N ASP A 727 17.65 52.15 -11.11
CA ASP A 727 17.30 53.31 -11.92
C ASP A 727 18.52 54.24 -12.05
N ALA A 728 18.95 54.50 -13.29
CA ALA A 728 20.17 55.24 -13.58
C ALA A 728 20.20 56.67 -13.01
N LYS A 729 19.03 57.32 -12.88
CA LYS A 729 18.95 58.68 -12.32
C LYS A 729 19.32 58.64 -10.84
N PHE A 730 18.66 57.77 -10.07
CA PHE A 730 18.90 57.66 -8.64
C PHE A 730 20.26 57.03 -8.32
N ALA A 731 20.71 56.07 -9.14
CA ALA A 731 22.02 55.43 -8.99
C ALA A 731 23.18 56.43 -9.06
N LYS A 732 23.09 57.42 -9.97
CA LYS A 732 24.09 58.48 -10.09
C LYS A 732 24.02 59.49 -8.95
N GLU A 733 22.83 59.79 -8.44
CA GLU A 733 22.65 60.70 -7.30
C GLU A 733 23.19 60.10 -5.99
N ALA A 734 22.97 58.78 -5.79
CA ALA A 734 23.35 58.01 -4.60
C ALA A 734 24.79 57.47 -4.62
N GLY A 735 25.47 57.52 -5.77
CA GLY A 735 26.83 57.04 -5.94
C GLY A 735 26.96 55.51 -5.93
N LEU A 736 26.06 54.83 -6.65
CA LEU A 736 26.00 53.38 -6.67
C LEU A 736 27.25 52.76 -7.30
N GLN A 737 27.86 51.84 -6.56
CA GLN A 737 28.90 50.95 -7.06
C GLN A 737 28.32 49.54 -7.23
N ALA A 738 28.12 49.08 -8.47
CA ALA A 738 27.42 47.82 -8.71
C ALA A 738 28.21 46.61 -8.16
N ILE A 739 29.52 46.57 -8.37
CA ILE A 739 30.42 45.58 -7.76
C ILE A 739 31.57 46.32 -7.07
N ARG A 740 31.55 46.36 -5.73
CA ARG A 740 32.57 46.96 -4.86
C ARG A 740 33.56 45.90 -4.36
N LEU A 741 34.81 46.02 -4.78
CA LEU A 741 35.93 45.20 -4.35
C LEU A 741 36.97 46.09 -3.65
N GLN A 742 36.74 46.34 -2.36
CA GLN A 742 37.62 47.11 -1.48
C GLN A 742 38.13 46.23 -0.34
N GLY A 743 39.39 45.77 -0.43
CA GLY A 743 39.97 44.88 0.58
C GLY A 743 41.34 44.32 0.20
N ALA A 744 41.86 43.45 1.05
CA ALA A 744 43.06 42.68 0.77
C ALA A 744 42.68 41.40 0.02
N TYR A 745 43.19 41.23 -1.21
CA TYR A 745 42.92 40.08 -2.06
C TYR A 745 44.16 39.22 -2.28
N GLY A 746 43.95 37.91 -2.29
CA GLY A 746 45.01 36.91 -2.46
C GLY A 746 45.29 36.54 -3.92
N SER A 747 45.57 35.26 -4.11
CA SER A 747 46.06 34.68 -5.37
C SER A 747 45.06 34.72 -6.54
N GLN A 748 43.75 34.79 -6.29
CA GLN A 748 42.73 34.75 -7.34
C GLN A 748 41.61 35.78 -7.13
N LEU A 749 41.34 36.58 -8.16
CA LEU A 749 40.20 37.50 -8.22
C LEU A 749 39.59 37.41 -9.62
N MET A 750 38.34 36.97 -9.72
CA MET A 750 37.63 36.81 -10.99
C MET A 750 36.30 37.56 -10.94
N VAL A 751 36.12 38.50 -11.87
CA VAL A 751 34.85 39.23 -12.08
C VAL A 751 34.44 38.99 -13.53
N GLN A 752 33.46 38.12 -13.75
CA GLN A 752 33.17 37.61 -15.09
C GLN A 752 31.69 37.61 -15.43
N ASP A 753 31.36 37.95 -16.68
CA ASP A 753 30.03 37.72 -17.25
C ASP A 753 28.88 38.33 -16.43
N ASN A 754 29.13 39.44 -15.72
CA ASN A 754 28.09 40.15 -14.96
C ASN A 754 27.40 41.18 -15.85
N PHE A 755 26.10 41.37 -15.64
CA PHE A 755 25.31 42.41 -16.30
C PHE A 755 24.95 43.50 -15.28
N ILE A 756 25.24 44.75 -15.65
CA ILE A 756 25.07 45.92 -14.80
C ILE A 756 24.24 46.96 -15.56
N SER A 757 23.11 47.37 -14.98
CA SER A 757 22.25 48.40 -15.55
C SER A 757 21.99 49.50 -14.52
N GLY A 758 22.32 50.75 -14.86
CA GLY A 758 22.10 51.93 -14.03
C GLY A 758 23.00 52.00 -12.79
N ALA A 759 24.28 52.37 -12.95
CA ALA A 759 25.23 52.55 -11.85
C ALA A 759 26.18 53.75 -12.09
N GLU A 760 26.71 54.39 -11.04
CA GLU A 760 27.78 55.39 -11.23
C GLU A 760 29.08 54.68 -11.62
N THR A 761 29.44 53.65 -10.86
CA THR A 761 30.60 52.78 -11.14
C THR A 761 30.14 51.34 -11.27
N GLY A 762 30.47 50.68 -12.38
CA GLY A 762 30.16 49.27 -12.60
C GLY A 762 30.96 48.38 -11.66
N ILE A 763 32.28 48.33 -11.85
CA ILE A 763 33.20 47.53 -11.05
C ILE A 763 34.21 48.48 -10.40
N ASP A 764 34.14 48.61 -9.08
CA ASP A 764 35.05 49.41 -8.26
C ASP A 764 36.11 48.51 -7.59
N LEU A 765 37.34 48.51 -8.11
CA LEU A 765 38.44 47.63 -7.68
C LEU A 765 39.59 48.45 -7.05
N HIS A 766 39.56 48.55 -5.72
CA HIS A 766 40.53 49.30 -4.92
C HIS A 766 41.14 48.41 -3.83
N PRO A 767 42.14 47.57 -4.18
CA PRO A 767 42.79 46.70 -3.22
C PRO A 767 43.62 47.49 -2.20
N THR A 768 43.50 47.17 -0.91
CA THR A 768 44.23 47.86 0.17
C THR A 768 45.67 47.37 0.34
N THR A 769 46.02 46.23 -0.26
CA THR A 769 47.36 45.63 -0.21
C THR A 769 47.82 45.19 -1.59
N GLN A 770 49.12 45.31 -1.88
CA GLN A 770 49.71 44.73 -3.10
C GLN A 770 50.07 43.25 -2.87
N PRO A 771 49.64 42.32 -3.72
CA PRO A 771 50.00 40.92 -3.59
C PRO A 771 51.50 40.71 -3.85
N THR A 772 52.15 39.88 -3.05
CA THR A 772 53.62 39.65 -3.09
C THR A 772 54.04 38.44 -3.96
N GLY A 773 53.10 37.79 -4.65
CA GLY A 773 53.32 36.59 -5.48
C GLY A 773 52.63 36.65 -6.85
N ARG A 774 52.71 35.57 -7.64
CA ARG A 774 51.94 35.44 -8.91
C ARG A 774 50.45 35.39 -8.59
N VAL A 775 49.68 36.30 -9.18
CA VAL A 775 48.22 36.38 -9.03
C VAL A 775 47.52 36.18 -10.37
N LEU A 776 46.30 35.66 -10.32
CA LEU A 776 45.38 35.63 -11.46
C LEU A 776 44.20 36.56 -11.15
N TRP A 777 44.30 37.81 -11.61
CA TRP A 777 43.19 38.75 -11.57
C TRP A 777 42.60 38.88 -12.97
N LEU A 778 41.31 38.61 -13.10
CA LEU A 778 40.59 38.56 -14.37
C LEU A 778 39.28 39.34 -14.27
N VAL A 779 39.09 40.30 -15.18
CA VAL A 779 37.85 41.09 -15.29
C VAL A 779 37.41 41.08 -16.76
N ALA A 780 36.53 40.14 -17.13
CA ALA A 780 36.19 39.89 -18.53
C ALA A 780 34.71 39.54 -18.74
N GLY A 781 34.15 39.86 -19.90
CA GLY A 781 32.78 39.50 -20.25
C GLY A 781 31.69 40.31 -19.54
N ASN A 782 32.05 41.36 -18.79
CA ASN A 782 31.06 42.17 -18.07
C ASN A 782 30.42 43.20 -19.01
N VAL A 783 29.11 43.39 -18.88
CA VAL A 783 28.32 44.31 -19.70
C VAL A 783 27.73 45.40 -18.80
N GLY A 784 28.00 46.66 -19.14
CA GLY A 784 27.41 47.84 -18.52
C GLY A 784 26.47 48.57 -19.47
N GLU A 785 25.24 48.78 -19.04
CA GLU A 785 24.25 49.64 -19.68
C GLU A 785 23.94 50.82 -18.77
N GLN A 786 24.00 52.05 -19.28
CA GLN A 786 23.74 53.26 -18.48
C GLN A 786 24.65 53.37 -17.24
N VAL A 787 25.93 53.00 -17.40
CA VAL A 787 26.94 53.08 -16.33
C VAL A 787 27.80 54.33 -16.54
N GLY A 788 28.15 55.03 -15.46
CA GLY A 788 29.03 56.21 -15.54
C GLY A 788 30.48 55.85 -15.90
N LYS A 789 31.00 54.79 -15.27
CA LYS A 789 32.27 54.16 -15.59
C LYS A 789 32.21 52.66 -15.32
N LEU A 790 32.37 51.82 -16.34
CA LEU A 790 32.24 50.37 -16.18
C LEU A 790 33.30 49.75 -15.27
N ILE A 791 34.56 50.18 -15.35
CA ILE A 791 35.64 49.68 -14.49
C ILE A 791 36.43 50.85 -13.93
N ASP A 792 36.37 51.04 -12.61
CA ASP A 792 37.26 51.91 -11.85
C ASP A 792 38.24 51.07 -11.04
N ALA A 793 39.52 51.11 -11.39
CA ALA A 793 40.54 50.30 -10.73
C ALA A 793 41.76 51.13 -10.35
N GLN A 794 42.25 50.96 -9.12
CA GLN A 794 43.47 51.62 -8.65
C GLN A 794 44.67 51.23 -9.53
N ALA A 795 45.64 52.14 -9.70
CA ALA A 795 46.83 51.91 -10.55
C ALA A 795 47.59 50.61 -10.23
N SER A 796 47.64 50.21 -8.95
CA SER A 796 48.24 48.96 -8.48
C SER A 796 47.48 47.71 -8.94
N ALA A 797 46.17 47.79 -9.15
CA ALA A 797 45.34 46.71 -9.67
C ALA A 797 45.42 46.63 -11.21
N HIS A 798 45.57 47.78 -11.88
CA HIS A 798 45.50 47.90 -13.33
C HIS A 798 46.51 47.01 -14.07
N GLY A 799 47.73 46.86 -13.53
CA GLY A 799 48.81 46.03 -14.08
C GLY A 799 48.70 44.53 -13.79
N LEU A 800 47.75 44.12 -12.94
CA LEU A 800 47.55 42.71 -12.55
C LEU A 800 46.37 42.05 -13.29
N ILE A 801 45.52 42.84 -13.96
CA ILE A 801 44.34 42.35 -14.68
C ILE A 801 44.78 41.79 -16.05
N THR A 802 44.47 40.51 -16.29
CA THR A 802 45.00 39.73 -17.42
C THR A 802 44.21 39.84 -18.74
N GLN A 803 42.91 40.17 -18.72
CA GLN A 803 42.06 40.39 -19.92
C GLN A 803 40.97 41.42 -19.63
N ARG A 804 40.44 42.10 -20.66
CA ARG A 804 39.40 43.15 -20.59
C ARG A 804 38.49 43.14 -21.82
N GLU A 805 37.67 42.11 -21.97
CA GLU A 805 36.62 42.04 -22.99
C GLU A 805 35.29 42.49 -22.36
N ASN A 806 35.19 43.76 -21.96
CA ASN A 806 34.00 44.31 -21.30
C ASN A 806 33.32 45.34 -22.22
N LEU A 807 31.99 45.38 -22.21
CA LEU A 807 31.17 46.23 -23.09
C LEU A 807 30.49 47.32 -22.27
N GLU A 808 30.65 48.58 -22.68
CA GLU A 808 30.06 49.77 -22.05
C GLU A 808 29.19 50.49 -23.09
N ASN A 809 27.88 50.63 -22.80
CA ASN A 809 26.89 51.29 -23.65
C ASN A 809 26.18 52.45 -22.95
#